data_AF-A0A8H6IKB6-F1
#
_entry.id   AF-A0A8H6IKB6-F1
#
_cell.length_a   1.000
_cell.length_b   1.000
_cell.length_c   1.000
_cell.angle_alpha   90.00
_cell.angle_beta   90.00
_cell.angle_gamma   90.00
#
_symmetry.space_group_name_H-M   'P 1'
#
loop_
_entity.id
_entity.type
_entity.pdbx_description
1 polymer ?
#
loop_
_entity_poly.entity_id
_entity_poly.type
_entity_poly.pdbx_seq_one_letter_code
_entity_poly.pdbx_strand_id
1 'polypeptide(L)'
;MPTTTRNPLALKAERCVAEGRRYKVTNQATPLRALAEFLSREDRTGYFESILDALDPRLVPEYPPTSWNPNASWNAIEDAMQALKDLVMVFRALAEGADIPVIETFGKATLRTLVDRWVGVMAWMRRVLVYASRTSAESGVGLTVVTHCSAALMLMVTAAGDDPFRLEIVSMTCTADLILLLLCQVDPQTQRHYYLAPDQTPFLPPSLCTIIQMLHIYLEYPVGWEAMQLRLRSAKASTRRTAIRFFIRRIEEIVAHCDKTNLAAAANSYLHLVESVSTLVHDTTLWRSFHSEDFIFKYTTVLCTLAEKAEAFKFADTRFWANISASINVLVKNFVAKLSPNPSAHVSKLVEGGLLRCVAICLPHPRDSEADLDLNSGNVLDALHFLCPYMYLSKVYWAADARGDPPLWRSNHTTRAEAQKEAICVVIDQALDRSHYVYTDGRHRNVSMCSNLQHPPTSEGHAFDNYRDALKTCTGCHAVTYCSQECQKEDWDALHSKECRILAVRYRGQKSDKSWVSIHTKLNQVQLLESSLNREMPPLPQVLAQIAEKRKTTPTEATEWPHIYRPDSFLCVFDFVGAANFHRSYSLNAYTAGIWSSSARGLWAPRLHQYVLDMETNRDEIVLVEGLFRFNAEKIMFTLLKMRYDPDRPQVCLRVATY
;
A
#
# COMPACT_ATOMS: atom_id res chain seq x y z
N MET A 1 -43.09 28.07 -12.63
CA MET A 1 -41.73 28.49 -12.24
C MET A 1 -41.85 29.58 -11.19
N PRO A 2 -41.42 29.38 -9.95
CA PRO A 2 -41.34 30.46 -8.98
C PRO A 2 -40.22 31.41 -9.40
N THR A 3 -40.47 32.71 -9.35
CA THR A 3 -39.43 33.74 -9.53
C THR A 3 -38.35 33.54 -8.49
N THR A 4 -37.13 33.19 -8.90
CA THR A 4 -35.97 33.07 -8.02
C THR A 4 -35.70 34.42 -7.35
N THR A 5 -36.17 34.59 -6.12
CA THR A 5 -35.79 35.69 -5.25
C THR A 5 -34.28 35.63 -5.05
N ARG A 6 -33.55 36.65 -5.55
CA ARG A 6 -32.09 36.75 -5.38
C ARG A 6 -31.74 36.63 -3.89
N ASN A 7 -30.68 35.87 -3.58
CA ASN A 7 -30.19 35.72 -2.21
C ASN A 7 -30.00 37.12 -1.57
N PRO A 8 -30.69 37.45 -0.46
CA PRO A 8 -30.54 38.72 0.23
C PRO A 8 -29.08 39.05 0.61
N LEU A 9 -28.23 38.04 0.86
CA LEU A 9 -26.79 38.21 1.07
C LEU A 9 -26.06 38.65 -0.20
N ALA A 10 -26.39 38.08 -1.35
CA ALA A 10 -25.77 38.48 -2.62
C ALA A 10 -26.17 39.93 -2.97
N LEU A 11 -27.46 40.27 -2.80
CA LEU A 11 -27.94 41.64 -2.96
C LEU A 11 -27.33 42.61 -1.93
N LYS A 12 -27.13 42.18 -0.68
CA LYS A 12 -26.44 42.98 0.34
C LYS A 12 -24.96 43.13 0.06
N ALA A 13 -24.26 42.08 -0.37
CA ALA A 13 -22.86 42.15 -0.76
C ALA A 13 -22.66 43.03 -2.00
N GLU A 14 -23.51 42.89 -3.02
CA GLU A 14 -23.55 43.78 -4.19
C GLU A 14 -23.86 45.24 -3.79
N ARG A 15 -24.79 45.46 -2.85
CA ARG A 15 -25.04 46.79 -2.28
C ARG A 15 -23.86 47.30 -1.47
N CYS A 16 -23.20 46.49 -0.64
CA CYS A 16 -22.02 46.88 0.12
C CYS A 16 -20.83 47.20 -0.81
N VAL A 17 -20.66 46.49 -1.92
CA VAL A 17 -19.68 46.82 -2.97
C VAL A 17 -20.06 48.12 -3.68
N ALA A 18 -21.36 48.36 -3.94
CA ALA A 18 -21.85 49.60 -4.56
C ALA A 18 -21.77 50.82 -3.61
N GLU A 19 -22.09 50.64 -2.32
CA GLU A 19 -22.01 51.64 -1.24
C GLU A 19 -20.56 51.87 -0.79
N GLY A 20 -19.72 50.85 -0.93
CA GLY A 20 -18.27 50.91 -0.76
C GLY A 20 -17.57 51.92 -1.68
N ARG A 21 -18.23 52.42 -2.74
CA ARG A 21 -17.73 53.56 -3.52
C ARG A 21 -17.62 54.87 -2.70
N ARG A 22 -18.18 54.94 -1.49
CA ARG A 22 -17.97 56.07 -0.55
C ARG A 22 -16.83 55.85 0.43
N TYR A 23 -16.27 54.66 0.52
CA TYR A 23 -15.15 54.34 1.40
C TYR A 23 -13.92 54.01 0.55
N LYS A 24 -12.72 54.40 0.98
CA LYS A 24 -11.46 54.03 0.30
C LYS A 24 -11.21 52.52 0.47
N VAL A 25 -12.05 51.69 -0.12
CA VAL A 25 -11.71 50.29 -0.40
C VAL A 25 -10.57 50.36 -1.40
N THR A 26 -9.44 49.73 -1.10
CA THR A 26 -8.36 49.58 -2.08
C THR A 26 -8.97 48.94 -3.33
N ASN A 27 -8.67 49.46 -4.52
CA ASN A 27 -9.33 49.12 -5.81
C ASN A 27 -9.19 47.63 -6.25
N GLN A 28 -8.84 46.71 -5.35
CA GLN A 28 -8.56 45.30 -5.61
C GLN A 28 -9.28 44.32 -4.65
N ALA A 29 -10.17 44.76 -3.76
CA ALA A 29 -10.86 43.83 -2.85
C ALA A 29 -11.88 42.94 -3.59
N THR A 30 -11.80 41.62 -3.40
CA THR A 30 -12.79 40.66 -3.90
C THR A 30 -14.14 40.86 -3.19
N PRO A 31 -15.29 40.47 -3.79
CA PRO A 31 -16.59 40.54 -3.13
C PRO A 31 -16.66 39.80 -1.78
N LEU A 32 -15.92 38.70 -1.65
CA LEU A 32 -15.83 37.91 -0.42
C LEU A 32 -15.02 38.63 0.66
N ARG A 33 -13.89 39.27 0.30
CA ARG A 33 -13.15 40.13 1.23
C ARG A 33 -13.99 41.32 1.69
N ALA A 34 -14.75 41.95 0.80
CA ALA A 34 -15.67 43.03 1.17
C ALA A 34 -16.78 42.56 2.13
N LEU A 35 -17.32 41.35 1.93
CA LEU A 35 -18.27 40.74 2.86
C LEU A 35 -17.63 40.48 4.24
N ALA A 36 -16.39 40.01 4.27
CA ALA A 36 -15.67 39.74 5.51
C ALA A 36 -15.44 41.02 6.32
N GLU A 37 -15.00 42.09 5.66
CA GLU A 37 -14.85 43.41 6.29
C GLU A 37 -16.19 43.96 6.80
N PHE A 38 -17.28 43.77 6.06
CA PHE A 38 -18.61 44.18 6.48
C PHE A 38 -19.07 43.43 7.74
N LEU A 39 -18.89 42.11 7.77
CA LEU A 39 -19.27 41.28 8.92
C LEU A 39 -18.44 41.63 10.16
N SER A 40 -17.13 41.90 9.99
CA SER A 40 -16.21 42.15 11.10
C SER A 40 -16.31 43.55 11.70
N ARG A 41 -16.63 44.58 10.91
CA ARG A 41 -16.67 45.98 11.39
C ARG A 41 -17.85 46.30 12.29
N GLU A 42 -18.96 45.61 12.08
CA GLU A 42 -20.21 45.88 12.78
C GLU A 42 -20.49 44.90 13.92
N ASP A 43 -19.52 44.04 14.27
CA ASP A 43 -19.67 42.95 15.23
C ASP A 43 -20.99 42.17 15.03
N ARG A 44 -21.31 41.85 13.77
CA ARG A 44 -22.59 41.24 13.38
C ARG A 44 -22.63 39.74 13.70
N THR A 45 -22.20 39.36 14.88
CA THR A 45 -22.37 38.01 15.45
C THR A 45 -23.83 37.57 15.38
N GLY A 46 -24.79 38.48 15.60
CA GLY A 46 -26.22 38.19 15.47
C GLY A 46 -26.67 37.70 14.08
N TYR A 47 -25.98 38.10 13.00
CA TYR A 47 -26.28 37.54 11.67
C TYR A 47 -25.83 36.07 11.58
N PHE A 48 -24.64 35.77 12.09
CA PHE A 48 -24.13 34.42 12.16
C PHE A 48 -24.99 33.53 13.08
N GLU A 49 -25.40 34.04 14.24
CA GLU A 49 -26.33 33.35 15.14
C GLU A 49 -27.66 33.05 14.45
N SER A 50 -28.21 33.96 13.65
CA SER A 50 -29.45 33.70 12.90
C SER A 50 -29.31 32.55 11.89
N ILE A 51 -28.12 32.37 11.28
CA ILE A 51 -27.82 31.22 10.42
C ILE A 51 -27.82 29.93 11.26
N LEU A 52 -27.18 29.96 12.44
CA LEU A 52 -27.11 28.80 13.34
C LEU A 52 -28.44 28.46 14.01
N ASP A 53 -29.34 29.43 14.19
CA ASP A 53 -30.69 29.22 14.71
C ASP A 53 -31.59 28.56 13.66
N ALA A 54 -31.43 28.88 12.37
CA ALA A 54 -32.06 28.13 11.29
C ALA A 54 -31.55 26.66 11.22
N LEU A 55 -30.39 26.39 11.81
CA LEU A 55 -29.79 25.05 11.94
C LEU A 55 -29.92 24.48 13.37
N ASP A 56 -30.91 24.93 14.13
CA ASP A 56 -31.19 24.37 15.46
C ASP A 56 -31.70 22.91 15.32
N PRO A 57 -31.12 21.93 16.06
CA PRO A 57 -31.53 20.53 15.98
C PRO A 57 -33.01 20.29 16.34
N ARG A 58 -33.63 21.19 17.11
CA ARG A 58 -35.06 21.14 17.46
C ARG A 58 -35.98 21.38 16.26
N LEU A 59 -35.46 22.00 15.20
CA LEU A 59 -36.18 22.23 13.96
C LEU A 59 -36.08 21.04 12.99
N VAL A 60 -35.23 20.05 13.27
CA VAL A 60 -35.06 18.86 12.42
C VAL A 60 -36.37 18.05 12.44
N PRO A 61 -37.05 17.84 11.30
CA PRO A 61 -38.29 17.07 11.28
C PRO A 61 -38.05 15.62 11.70
N GLU A 62 -38.89 15.06 12.57
CA GLU A 62 -38.79 13.67 13.04
C GLU A 62 -38.81 12.63 11.90
N TYR A 63 -38.21 11.47 12.12
CA TYR A 63 -38.14 10.40 11.12
C TYR A 63 -38.35 8.99 11.72
N PRO A 64 -39.12 8.10 11.06
CA PRO A 64 -40.06 8.37 9.96
C PRO A 64 -41.26 9.19 10.46
N PRO A 65 -41.76 10.17 9.69
CA PRO A 65 -42.90 10.94 10.16
C PRO A 65 -44.13 10.04 10.26
N THR A 66 -44.70 9.92 11.46
CA THR A 66 -46.01 9.29 11.69
C THR A 66 -47.14 10.08 11.03
N SER A 67 -46.92 11.38 10.78
CA SER A 67 -47.80 12.29 10.04
C SER A 67 -46.97 13.14 9.06
N TRP A 68 -46.64 12.59 7.90
CA TRP A 68 -45.87 13.32 6.89
C TRP A 68 -46.73 14.46 6.31
N ASN A 69 -46.52 15.70 6.76
CA ASN A 69 -46.91 16.89 6.01
C ASN A 69 -45.74 17.27 5.07
N PRO A 70 -45.83 16.93 3.77
CA PRO A 70 -44.71 17.12 2.83
C PRO A 70 -44.33 18.58 2.67
N ASN A 71 -45.28 19.51 2.77
CA ASN A 71 -45.03 20.94 2.56
C ASN A 71 -44.25 21.57 3.72
N ALA A 72 -44.65 21.29 4.97
CA ALA A 72 -43.97 21.84 6.14
C ALA A 72 -42.54 21.31 6.29
N SER A 73 -42.33 20.03 5.96
CA SER A 73 -40.99 19.43 5.97
C SER A 73 -40.10 19.99 4.87
N TRP A 74 -40.69 20.31 3.71
CA TRP A 74 -39.96 20.88 2.57
C TRP A 74 -39.44 22.28 2.87
N ASN A 75 -40.28 23.17 3.41
CA ASN A 75 -39.86 24.53 3.76
C ASN A 75 -38.69 24.52 4.77
N ALA A 76 -38.77 23.67 5.80
CA ALA A 76 -37.69 23.55 6.78
C ALA A 76 -36.36 23.03 6.16
N ILE A 77 -36.44 22.16 5.16
CA ILE A 77 -35.27 21.68 4.41
C ILE A 77 -34.69 22.79 3.53
N GLU A 78 -35.53 23.55 2.83
CA GLU A 78 -35.09 24.71 2.03
C GLU A 78 -34.42 25.78 2.89
N ASP A 79 -35.01 26.11 4.03
CA ASP A 79 -34.46 27.07 5.00
C ASP A 79 -33.10 26.60 5.53
N ALA A 80 -32.99 25.32 5.92
CA ALA A 80 -31.74 24.73 6.36
C ALA A 80 -30.68 24.70 5.23
N MET A 81 -31.07 24.41 3.99
CA MET A 81 -30.16 24.46 2.83
C MET A 81 -29.65 25.87 2.57
N GLN A 82 -30.52 26.87 2.68
CA GLN A 82 -30.15 28.28 2.53
C GLN A 82 -29.21 28.72 3.66
N ALA A 83 -29.48 28.32 4.91
CA ALA A 83 -28.59 28.56 6.04
C ALA A 83 -27.21 27.90 5.84
N LEU A 84 -27.15 26.66 5.35
CA LEU A 84 -25.88 25.99 5.02
C LEU A 84 -25.10 26.73 3.93
N LYS A 85 -25.79 27.23 2.91
CA LYS A 85 -25.16 28.05 1.86
C LYS A 85 -24.60 29.35 2.42
N ASP A 86 -25.35 30.02 3.28
CA ASP A 86 -24.92 31.27 3.89
C ASP A 86 -23.75 31.03 4.87
N LEU A 87 -23.75 29.91 5.60
CA LEU A 87 -22.63 29.45 6.43
C LEU A 87 -21.35 29.29 5.60
N VAL A 88 -21.43 28.60 4.46
CA VAL A 88 -20.30 28.45 3.52
C VAL A 88 -19.81 29.81 3.05
N MET A 89 -20.71 30.72 2.69
CA MET A 89 -20.35 32.06 2.22
C MET A 89 -19.64 32.88 3.29
N VAL A 90 -20.11 32.84 4.54
CA VAL A 90 -19.46 33.52 5.68
C VAL A 90 -18.03 33.00 5.86
N PHE A 91 -17.83 31.68 5.97
CA PHE A 91 -16.47 31.15 6.21
C PHE A 91 -15.52 31.36 5.05
N ARG A 92 -16.01 31.40 3.82
CA ARG A 92 -15.19 31.77 2.65
C ARG A 92 -14.76 33.23 2.71
N ALA A 93 -15.67 34.13 3.05
CA ALA A 93 -15.34 35.53 3.24
C ALA A 93 -14.24 35.68 4.31
N LEU A 94 -14.41 35.01 5.45
CA LEU A 94 -13.43 35.03 6.55
C LEU A 94 -12.07 34.47 6.12
N ALA A 95 -12.03 33.40 5.33
CA ALA A 95 -10.78 32.83 4.82
C ALA A 95 -10.05 33.79 3.86
N GLU A 96 -10.77 34.50 2.99
CA GLU A 96 -10.16 35.48 2.06
C GLU A 96 -9.65 36.75 2.75
N GLY A 97 -10.20 37.09 3.92
CA GLY A 97 -9.79 38.24 4.72
C GLY A 97 -8.90 37.90 5.90
N ALA A 98 -8.40 36.66 6.02
CA ALA A 98 -7.66 36.19 7.19
C ALA A 98 -6.35 36.96 7.45
N ASP A 99 -5.82 37.68 6.46
CA ASP A 99 -4.67 38.58 6.58
C ASP A 99 -4.98 39.88 7.37
N ILE A 100 -6.25 40.20 7.59
CA ILE A 100 -6.69 41.38 8.32
C ILE A 100 -6.98 41.00 9.78
N PRO A 101 -6.26 41.56 10.78
CA PRO A 101 -6.41 41.15 12.19
C PRO A 101 -7.83 41.24 12.76
N VAL A 102 -8.61 42.24 12.31
CA VAL A 102 -10.02 42.40 12.74
C VAL A 102 -10.89 41.27 12.21
N ILE A 103 -10.66 40.82 10.97
CA ILE A 103 -11.40 39.70 10.36
C ILE A 103 -10.96 38.39 11.00
N GLU A 104 -9.67 38.21 11.28
CA GLU A 104 -9.16 37.03 12.01
C GLU A 104 -9.82 36.91 13.40
N THR A 105 -9.88 38.03 14.15
CA THR A 105 -10.51 38.07 15.48
C THR A 105 -12.00 37.73 15.40
N PHE A 106 -12.73 38.34 14.46
CA PHE A 106 -14.14 38.03 14.22
C PHE A 106 -14.34 36.58 13.76
N GLY A 107 -13.42 36.04 12.95
CA GLY A 107 -13.43 34.66 12.49
C GLY A 107 -13.26 33.67 13.64
N LYS A 108 -12.37 33.94 14.60
CA LYS A 108 -12.21 33.14 15.82
C LYS A 108 -13.45 33.17 16.71
N ALA A 109 -14.08 34.34 16.88
CA ALA A 109 -15.35 34.45 17.61
C ALA A 109 -16.46 33.63 16.93
N THR A 110 -16.56 33.74 15.60
CA THR A 110 -17.50 32.97 14.78
C THR A 110 -17.28 31.46 14.90
N LEU A 111 -16.03 31.00 14.82
CA LEU A 111 -15.67 29.58 15.00
C LEU A 111 -16.04 29.08 16.39
N ARG A 112 -15.77 29.85 17.44
CA ARG A 112 -16.16 29.50 18.80
C ARG A 112 -17.67 29.26 18.92
N THR A 113 -18.49 30.18 18.41
CA THR A 113 -19.95 30.00 18.40
C THR A 113 -20.37 28.81 17.55
N LEU A 114 -19.67 28.53 16.44
CA LEU A 114 -19.94 27.35 15.61
C LEU A 114 -19.69 26.05 16.38
N VAL A 115 -18.56 25.94 17.10
CA VAL A 115 -18.21 24.75 17.90
C VAL A 115 -19.36 24.38 18.83
N ASP A 116 -19.88 25.36 19.57
CA ASP A 116 -20.99 25.16 20.52
C ASP A 116 -22.27 24.65 19.85
N ARG A 117 -22.46 24.96 18.57
CA ARG A 117 -23.65 24.60 17.77
C ARG A 117 -23.39 23.50 16.74
N TRP A 118 -22.17 22.96 16.68
CA TRP A 118 -21.73 22.09 15.58
C TRP A 118 -22.56 20.81 15.51
N VAL A 119 -22.89 20.20 16.64
CA VAL A 119 -23.75 19.00 16.69
C VAL A 119 -25.10 19.24 16.01
N GLY A 120 -25.67 20.45 16.18
CA GLY A 120 -26.92 20.86 15.54
C GLY A 120 -26.79 21.00 14.03
N VAL A 121 -25.76 21.71 13.58
CA VAL A 121 -25.40 21.86 12.15
C VAL A 121 -25.24 20.49 11.50
N MET A 122 -24.55 19.56 12.17
CA MET A 122 -24.29 18.22 11.69
C MET A 122 -25.56 17.34 11.61
N ALA A 123 -26.48 17.50 12.56
CA ALA A 123 -27.78 16.84 12.52
C ALA A 123 -28.57 17.27 11.27
N TRP A 124 -28.55 18.56 10.95
CA TRP A 124 -29.17 19.10 9.73
C TRP A 124 -28.48 18.62 8.46
N MET A 125 -27.14 18.71 8.37
CA MET A 125 -26.39 18.21 7.20
C MET A 125 -26.69 16.73 6.92
N ARG A 126 -26.71 15.90 7.97
CA ARG A 126 -27.10 14.48 7.85
C ARG A 126 -28.54 14.34 7.34
N ARG A 127 -29.48 15.14 7.87
CA ARG A 127 -30.89 15.09 7.47
C ARG A 127 -31.08 15.44 6.00
N VAL A 128 -30.48 16.54 5.55
CA VAL A 128 -30.60 16.99 4.16
C VAL A 128 -29.92 16.02 3.20
N LEU A 129 -28.81 15.38 3.57
CA LEU A 129 -28.17 14.33 2.74
C LEU A 129 -29.05 13.08 2.61
N VAL A 130 -29.62 12.60 3.73
CA VAL A 130 -30.56 11.46 3.67
C VAL A 130 -31.77 11.81 2.81
N TYR A 131 -32.25 13.05 2.88
CA TYR A 131 -33.33 13.53 2.05
C TYR A 131 -32.94 13.61 0.56
N ALA A 132 -31.79 14.19 0.26
CA ALA A 132 -31.19 14.26 -1.08
C ALA A 132 -31.08 12.89 -1.75
N SER A 133 -30.68 11.85 -1.00
CA SER A 133 -30.57 10.48 -1.52
C SER A 133 -31.92 9.82 -1.91
N ARG A 134 -33.05 10.43 -1.54
CA ARG A 134 -34.40 9.87 -1.74
C ARG A 134 -35.29 10.70 -2.66
N THR A 135 -34.95 11.96 -2.89
CA THR A 135 -35.73 12.82 -3.75
C THR A 135 -35.54 12.45 -5.21
N SER A 136 -36.56 12.72 -6.03
CA SER A 136 -36.48 12.47 -7.46
C SER A 136 -35.27 13.20 -8.05
N ALA A 137 -34.45 12.39 -8.70
CA ALA A 137 -33.57 12.70 -9.81
C ALA A 137 -33.75 14.08 -10.45
N GLU A 138 -34.96 14.43 -10.87
CA GLU A 138 -35.25 15.53 -11.79
C GLU A 138 -34.92 16.93 -11.25
N SER A 139 -34.71 17.06 -9.95
CA SER A 139 -34.59 18.37 -9.29
C SER A 139 -33.17 18.92 -9.20
N GLY A 140 -32.12 18.12 -9.40
CA GLY A 140 -30.72 18.54 -9.16
C GLY A 140 -30.40 18.91 -7.69
N VAL A 141 -31.38 18.77 -6.79
CA VAL A 141 -31.28 19.12 -5.37
C VAL A 141 -30.23 18.26 -4.70
N GLY A 142 -30.13 16.98 -5.06
CA GLY A 142 -29.16 16.06 -4.47
C GLY A 142 -27.71 16.52 -4.64
N LEU A 143 -27.32 16.87 -5.86
CA LEU A 143 -26.00 17.43 -6.15
C LEU A 143 -25.76 18.72 -5.36
N THR A 144 -26.74 19.62 -5.38
CA THR A 144 -26.67 20.90 -4.66
C THR A 144 -26.42 20.69 -3.17
N VAL A 145 -27.18 19.80 -2.51
CA VAL A 145 -27.01 19.49 -1.08
C VAL A 145 -25.63 18.91 -0.80
N VAL A 146 -25.21 17.91 -1.58
CA VAL A 146 -23.90 17.27 -1.41
C VAL A 146 -22.77 18.28 -1.58
N THR A 147 -22.86 19.20 -2.55
CA THR A 147 -21.90 20.29 -2.75
C THR A 147 -21.81 21.23 -1.55
N HIS A 148 -22.94 21.71 -1.03
CA HIS A 148 -22.92 22.66 0.11
C HIS A 148 -22.44 22.00 1.40
N CYS A 149 -22.88 20.77 1.70
CA CYS A 149 -22.38 20.02 2.86
C CYS A 149 -20.88 19.75 2.76
N SER A 150 -20.40 19.32 1.59
CA SER A 150 -18.97 19.06 1.38
C SER A 150 -18.14 20.34 1.47
N ALA A 151 -18.61 21.45 0.90
CA ALA A 151 -17.94 22.75 0.97
C ALA A 151 -17.86 23.28 2.41
N ALA A 152 -18.95 23.17 3.18
CA ALA A 152 -18.98 23.60 4.57
C ALA A 152 -17.96 22.80 5.41
N LEU A 153 -17.96 21.47 5.27
CA LEU A 153 -16.99 20.62 5.95
C LEU A 153 -15.55 20.89 5.49
N MET A 154 -15.33 21.05 4.18
CA MET A 154 -14.01 21.35 3.63
C MET A 154 -13.40 22.60 4.29
N LEU A 155 -14.19 23.66 4.48
CA LEU A 155 -13.74 24.88 5.14
C LEU A 155 -13.38 24.66 6.62
N MET A 156 -14.04 23.72 7.29
CA MET A 156 -13.78 23.40 8.70
C MET A 156 -12.55 22.53 8.88
N VAL A 157 -12.32 21.57 7.99
CA VAL A 157 -11.17 20.66 8.08
C VAL A 157 -9.88 21.30 7.55
N THR A 158 -9.97 22.23 6.60
CA THR A 158 -8.80 22.92 6.05
C THR A 158 -8.16 23.81 7.11
N ALA A 159 -6.84 23.77 7.27
CA ALA A 159 -6.09 24.54 8.26
C ALA A 159 -6.53 24.29 9.72
N ALA A 160 -7.03 23.10 10.03
CA ALA A 160 -7.39 22.74 11.40
C ALA A 160 -6.18 22.66 12.33
N GLY A 161 -4.97 22.51 11.79
CA GLY A 161 -3.73 22.52 12.57
C GLY A 161 -3.37 23.88 13.17
N ASP A 162 -3.88 24.97 12.59
CA ASP A 162 -3.54 26.34 12.98
C ASP A 162 -4.60 26.99 13.89
N ASP A 163 -5.76 26.34 14.07
CA ASP A 163 -6.89 26.88 14.82
C ASP A 163 -7.50 25.84 15.78
N PRO A 164 -7.53 26.10 17.10
CA PRO A 164 -8.01 25.14 18.09
C PRO A 164 -9.50 24.83 17.97
N PHE A 165 -10.33 25.77 17.49
CA PHE A 165 -11.77 25.56 17.33
C PHE A 165 -12.06 24.64 16.13
N ARG A 166 -11.29 24.79 15.04
CA ARG A 166 -11.34 23.84 13.91
C ARG A 166 -10.88 22.45 14.34
N LEU A 167 -9.81 22.37 15.12
CA LEU A 167 -9.33 21.10 15.67
C LEU A 167 -10.38 20.41 16.53
N GLU A 168 -11.11 21.17 17.35
CA GLU A 168 -12.23 20.66 18.13
C GLU A 168 -13.33 20.09 17.23
N ILE A 169 -13.76 20.83 16.20
CA ILE A 169 -14.73 20.35 15.18
C ILE A 169 -14.26 19.05 14.53
N VAL A 170 -12.99 18.98 14.11
CA VAL A 170 -12.40 17.78 13.47
C VAL A 170 -12.43 16.58 14.43
N SER A 171 -12.18 16.81 15.72
CA SER A 171 -12.16 15.76 16.75
C SER A 171 -13.54 15.15 17.05
N MET A 172 -14.63 15.84 16.71
CA MET A 172 -15.98 15.37 17.01
C MET A 172 -16.36 14.16 16.13
N THR A 173 -16.89 13.10 16.77
CA THR A 173 -17.32 11.88 16.05
C THR A 173 -18.44 12.11 15.03
N CYS A 174 -19.27 13.14 15.24
CA CYS A 174 -20.30 13.54 14.27
C CYS A 174 -19.69 14.02 12.93
N THR A 175 -18.49 14.62 12.97
CA THR A 175 -17.72 15.03 11.79
C THR A 175 -17.29 13.82 10.97
N ALA A 176 -16.69 12.81 11.62
CA ALA A 176 -16.35 11.55 10.98
C ALA A 176 -17.59 10.85 10.38
N ASP A 177 -18.73 10.86 11.10
CA ASP A 177 -20.00 10.30 10.64
C ASP A 177 -20.49 10.94 9.33
N LEU A 178 -20.41 12.26 9.23
CA LEU A 178 -20.86 12.98 8.04
C LEU A 178 -19.90 12.76 6.86
N ILE A 179 -18.59 12.72 7.11
CA ILE A 179 -17.60 12.38 6.07
C ILE A 179 -17.88 10.97 5.52
N LEU A 180 -18.13 9.99 6.39
CA LEU A 180 -18.53 8.64 5.97
C LEU A 180 -19.85 8.68 5.18
N LEU A 181 -20.84 9.45 5.62
CA LEU A 181 -22.11 9.58 4.92
C LEU A 181 -21.94 10.18 3.52
N LEU A 182 -21.10 11.22 3.38
CA LEU A 182 -20.74 11.84 2.10
C LEU A 182 -20.03 10.85 1.18
N LEU A 183 -19.12 10.04 1.72
CA LEU A 183 -18.47 8.95 0.97
C LEU A 183 -19.50 7.93 0.44
N CYS A 184 -20.59 7.70 1.16
CA CYS A 184 -21.65 6.78 0.78
C CYS A 184 -22.71 7.40 -0.16
N GLN A 185 -22.65 8.70 -0.47
CA GLN A 185 -23.69 9.33 -1.29
C GLN A 185 -23.56 8.90 -2.76
N VAL A 186 -24.69 8.45 -3.30
CA VAL A 186 -24.87 7.99 -4.67
C VAL A 186 -25.97 8.82 -5.30
N ASP A 187 -25.77 9.24 -6.55
CA ASP A 187 -26.78 9.89 -7.37
C ASP A 187 -27.87 8.87 -7.73
N PRO A 188 -29.14 9.11 -7.35
CA PRO A 188 -30.25 8.21 -7.64
C PRO A 188 -30.45 7.90 -9.13
N GLN A 189 -30.08 8.82 -10.03
CA GLN A 189 -30.20 8.62 -11.48
C GLN A 189 -29.15 7.66 -12.01
N THR A 190 -27.90 8.00 -11.76
CA THR A 190 -26.76 7.29 -12.36
C THR A 190 -26.36 6.06 -11.57
N GLN A 191 -26.83 5.94 -10.32
CA GLN A 191 -26.37 4.95 -9.34
C GLN A 191 -24.86 5.01 -9.11
N ARG A 192 -24.24 6.19 -9.32
CA ARG A 192 -22.81 6.45 -9.12
C ARG A 192 -22.59 7.35 -7.93
N HIS A 193 -21.43 7.26 -7.29
CA HIS A 193 -21.07 8.18 -6.23
C HIS A 193 -20.98 9.60 -6.78
N TYR A 194 -21.38 10.57 -5.95
CA TYR A 194 -21.18 11.97 -6.30
C TYR A 194 -19.68 12.26 -6.45
N TYR A 195 -19.28 12.59 -7.67
CA TYR A 195 -17.96 13.10 -8.00
C TYR A 195 -18.08 14.60 -8.23
N LEU A 196 -17.85 15.38 -7.17
CA LEU A 196 -17.89 16.84 -7.24
C LEU A 196 -16.64 17.32 -7.98
N ALA A 197 -16.81 17.55 -9.29
CA ALA A 197 -15.76 18.06 -10.13
C ALA A 197 -15.54 19.56 -9.87
N PRO A 198 -14.35 20.09 -10.15
CA PRO A 198 -13.97 21.44 -9.71
C PRO A 198 -14.68 22.57 -10.45
N ASP A 199 -15.18 22.31 -11.66
CA ASP A 199 -16.08 23.21 -12.39
C ASP A 199 -17.39 23.47 -11.63
N GLN A 200 -17.82 22.53 -10.78
CA GLN A 200 -18.98 22.65 -9.90
C GLN A 200 -18.63 23.32 -8.57
N THR A 201 -17.34 23.41 -8.24
CA THR A 201 -16.83 24.07 -7.04
C THR A 201 -15.72 25.06 -7.43
N PRO A 202 -16.05 26.29 -7.87
CA PRO A 202 -15.10 27.26 -8.44
C PRO A 202 -13.93 27.68 -7.52
N PHE A 203 -13.85 27.10 -6.34
CA PHE A 203 -13.05 27.53 -5.20
C PHE A 203 -11.99 26.50 -4.82
N LEU A 204 -12.01 25.32 -5.43
CA LEU A 204 -11.02 24.27 -5.21
C LEU A 204 -10.12 24.12 -6.43
N PRO A 205 -8.86 23.67 -6.24
CA PRO A 205 -7.97 23.40 -7.34
C PRO A 205 -8.66 22.51 -8.39
N PRO A 206 -8.48 22.80 -9.70
CA PRO A 206 -9.26 22.20 -10.78
C PRO A 206 -9.07 20.70 -11.02
N SER A 207 -8.55 19.94 -10.05
CA SER A 207 -8.15 18.55 -10.23
C SER A 207 -8.64 17.55 -9.19
N LEU A 208 -9.56 17.85 -8.27
CA LEU A 208 -9.90 16.89 -7.19
C LEU A 208 -11.39 16.78 -6.89
N CYS A 209 -11.83 15.55 -6.59
CA CYS A 209 -13.12 15.33 -5.95
C CYS A 209 -13.10 15.91 -4.52
N THR A 210 -13.93 16.92 -4.27
CA THR A 210 -13.99 17.61 -2.97
C THR A 210 -14.16 16.65 -1.79
N ILE A 211 -15.00 15.62 -1.93
CA ILE A 211 -15.28 14.67 -0.83
C ILE A 211 -14.03 13.87 -0.48
N ILE A 212 -13.24 13.46 -1.49
CA ILE A 212 -12.01 12.69 -1.28
C ILE A 212 -10.90 13.58 -0.71
N GLN A 213 -10.79 14.81 -1.23
CA GLN A 213 -9.83 15.78 -0.71
C GLN A 213 -10.12 16.13 0.76
N MET A 214 -11.38 16.38 1.10
CA MET A 214 -11.83 16.62 2.47
C MET A 214 -11.50 15.45 3.39
N LEU A 215 -11.77 14.20 2.96
CA LEU A 215 -11.38 13.01 3.70
C LEU A 215 -9.87 12.96 3.95
N HIS A 216 -9.08 13.21 2.91
CA HIS A 216 -7.62 13.17 3.00
C HIS A 216 -7.12 14.19 4.03
N ILE A 217 -7.49 15.47 3.89
CA ILE A 217 -7.14 16.53 4.84
C ILE A 217 -7.60 16.18 6.26
N TYR A 218 -8.82 15.67 6.42
CA TYR A 218 -9.33 15.24 7.72
C TYR A 218 -8.44 14.18 8.38
N LEU A 219 -7.88 13.25 7.60
CA LEU A 219 -7.03 12.17 8.08
C LEU A 219 -5.55 12.54 8.20
N GLU A 220 -5.10 13.66 7.64
CA GLU A 220 -3.77 14.21 7.89
C GLU A 220 -3.61 14.68 9.34
N TYR A 221 -4.71 15.11 9.97
CA TYR A 221 -4.69 15.57 11.36
C TYR A 221 -4.83 14.41 12.36
N PRO A 222 -4.00 14.40 13.44
CA PRO A 222 -4.05 13.37 14.46
C PRO A 222 -5.45 13.08 15.02
N VAL A 223 -6.15 14.13 15.42
CA VAL A 223 -7.49 14.02 16.01
C VAL A 223 -8.55 13.52 15.02
N GLY A 224 -8.38 13.82 13.73
CA GLY A 224 -9.32 13.40 12.69
C GLY A 224 -9.18 11.91 12.38
N TRP A 225 -7.95 11.40 12.23
CA TRP A 225 -7.76 9.96 12.03
C TRP A 225 -8.19 9.14 13.25
N GLU A 226 -7.94 9.60 14.47
CA GLU A 226 -8.39 8.95 15.70
C GLU A 226 -9.92 8.86 15.76
N ALA A 227 -10.62 9.98 15.48
CA ALA A 227 -12.07 10.03 15.44
C ALA A 227 -12.66 9.10 14.36
N MET A 228 -12.08 9.07 13.15
CA MET A 228 -12.51 8.16 12.09
C MET A 228 -12.30 6.68 12.47
N GLN A 229 -11.14 6.35 13.04
CA GLN A 229 -10.85 4.98 13.46
C GLN A 229 -11.78 4.53 14.60
N LEU A 230 -11.98 5.37 15.62
CA LEU A 230 -12.92 5.11 16.71
C LEU A 230 -14.33 4.86 16.15
N ARG A 231 -14.73 5.66 15.17
CA ARG A 231 -16.04 5.53 14.55
C ARG A 231 -16.21 4.21 13.78
N LEU A 232 -15.24 3.86 12.93
CA LEU A 232 -15.28 2.59 12.18
C LEU A 232 -15.18 1.37 13.10
N ARG A 233 -14.41 1.44 14.18
CA ARG A 233 -14.27 0.37 15.18
C ARG A 233 -15.56 0.14 15.97
N SER A 234 -16.20 1.22 16.42
CA SER A 234 -17.45 1.18 17.19
C SER A 234 -18.66 0.81 16.35
N ALA A 235 -18.59 0.97 15.02
CA ALA A 235 -19.65 0.55 14.11
C ALA A 235 -19.89 -0.98 14.15
N LYS A 236 -21.15 -1.39 13.96
CA LYS A 236 -21.52 -2.80 13.76
C LYS A 236 -20.71 -3.38 12.60
N ALA A 237 -20.35 -4.66 12.66
CA ALA A 237 -19.52 -5.30 11.64
C ALA A 237 -20.09 -5.16 10.22
N SER A 238 -21.43 -5.25 10.06
CA SER A 238 -22.11 -5.01 8.79
C SER A 238 -21.96 -3.57 8.31
N THR A 239 -22.19 -2.58 9.18
CA THR A 239 -22.01 -1.15 8.87
C THR A 239 -20.56 -0.82 8.52
N ARG A 240 -19.59 -1.33 9.29
CA ARG A 240 -18.15 -1.15 8.98
C ARG A 240 -17.81 -1.75 7.63
N ARG A 241 -18.28 -2.96 7.33
CA ARG A 241 -18.04 -3.61 6.04
C ARG A 241 -18.66 -2.82 4.88
N THR A 242 -19.88 -2.31 5.06
CA THR A 242 -20.54 -1.44 4.08
C THR A 242 -19.73 -0.17 3.84
N ALA A 243 -19.26 0.51 4.89
CA ALA A 243 -18.41 1.69 4.76
C ALA A 243 -17.13 1.38 3.98
N ILE A 244 -16.43 0.29 4.32
CA ILE A 244 -15.21 -0.16 3.62
C ILE A 244 -15.47 -0.44 2.13
N ARG A 245 -16.61 -1.06 1.80
CA ARG A 245 -16.99 -1.29 0.40
C ARG A 245 -17.18 0.02 -0.36
N PHE A 246 -17.62 1.09 0.28
CA PHE A 246 -17.73 2.39 -0.37
C PHE A 246 -16.37 3.03 -0.66
N PHE A 247 -15.36 2.86 0.20
CA PHE A 247 -13.98 3.25 -0.14
C PHE A 247 -13.49 2.53 -1.41
N ILE A 248 -13.72 1.22 -1.48
CA ILE A 248 -13.32 0.40 -2.62
C ILE A 248 -14.09 0.78 -3.88
N ARG A 249 -15.42 0.86 -3.82
CA ARG A 249 -16.26 1.22 -4.98
C ARG A 249 -15.94 2.60 -5.54
N ARG A 250 -15.63 3.57 -4.68
CA ARG A 250 -15.23 4.91 -5.14
C ARG A 250 -14.00 4.86 -6.03
N ILE A 251 -13.01 4.04 -5.69
CA ILE A 251 -11.80 3.94 -6.51
C ILE A 251 -12.10 3.30 -7.88
N GLU A 252 -12.97 2.29 -7.90
CA GLU A 252 -13.45 1.63 -9.14
C GLU A 252 -14.21 2.62 -10.04
N GLU A 253 -15.02 3.50 -9.46
CA GLU A 253 -15.79 4.50 -10.23
C GLU A 253 -14.94 5.65 -10.76
N ILE A 254 -13.91 6.07 -10.02
CA ILE A 254 -12.95 7.09 -10.48
C ILE A 254 -12.36 6.70 -11.84
N VAL A 255 -11.97 5.42 -12.01
CA VAL A 255 -11.40 4.96 -13.28
C VAL A 255 -12.47 4.62 -14.31
N ALA A 256 -13.65 4.13 -13.92
CA ALA A 256 -14.69 3.75 -14.87
C ALA A 256 -15.16 4.93 -15.74
N HIS A 257 -15.09 6.15 -15.21
CA HIS A 257 -15.59 7.36 -15.88
C HIS A 257 -14.51 8.37 -16.23
N CYS A 258 -13.24 8.03 -16.03
CA CYS A 258 -12.17 8.89 -16.49
C CYS A 258 -11.99 8.80 -18.02
N ASP A 259 -11.85 9.98 -18.61
CA ASP A 259 -11.46 10.23 -19.99
C ASP A 259 -10.14 11.01 -20.02
N LYS A 260 -9.71 11.45 -21.20
CA LYS A 260 -8.44 12.19 -21.35
C LYS A 260 -8.43 13.53 -20.61
N THR A 261 -9.58 14.18 -20.46
CA THR A 261 -9.67 15.54 -19.90
C THR A 261 -9.60 15.56 -18.37
N ASN A 262 -10.06 14.49 -17.72
CA ASN A 262 -10.12 14.40 -16.26
C ASN A 262 -9.11 13.39 -15.67
N LEU A 263 -8.20 12.85 -16.48
CA LEU A 263 -7.28 11.78 -16.08
C LEU A 263 -6.33 12.20 -14.94
N ALA A 264 -5.78 13.42 -15.01
CA ALA A 264 -4.96 13.99 -13.95
C ALA A 264 -5.74 14.10 -12.62
N ALA A 265 -7.01 14.50 -12.71
CA ALA A 265 -7.87 14.63 -11.54
C ALA A 265 -8.24 13.27 -10.92
N ALA A 266 -8.46 12.28 -11.78
CA ALA A 266 -8.71 10.89 -11.37
C ALA A 266 -7.49 10.31 -10.64
N ALA A 267 -6.27 10.49 -11.17
CA ALA A 267 -5.05 10.00 -10.50
C ALA A 267 -4.80 10.68 -9.16
N ASN A 268 -5.06 11.99 -9.06
CA ASN A 268 -4.90 12.71 -7.79
C ASN A 268 -5.95 12.26 -6.75
N SER A 269 -7.20 12.10 -7.18
CA SER A 269 -8.27 11.57 -6.31
C SER A 269 -7.97 10.12 -5.88
N TYR A 270 -7.41 9.31 -6.77
CA TYR A 270 -6.94 7.96 -6.44
C TYR A 270 -5.87 8.02 -5.34
N LEU A 271 -4.82 8.83 -5.52
CA LEU A 271 -3.72 8.95 -4.57
C LEU A 271 -4.22 9.32 -3.16
N HIS A 272 -5.00 10.39 -3.05
CA HIS A 272 -5.56 10.86 -1.78
C HIS A 272 -6.41 9.78 -1.08
N LEU A 273 -7.16 8.99 -1.84
CA LEU A 273 -7.97 7.91 -1.29
C LEU A 273 -7.12 6.74 -0.81
N VAL A 274 -6.05 6.39 -1.53
CA VAL A 274 -5.11 5.33 -1.11
C VAL A 274 -4.33 5.75 0.14
N GLU A 275 -3.87 6.99 0.22
CA GLU A 275 -3.22 7.55 1.41
C GLU A 275 -4.16 7.59 2.61
N SER A 276 -5.41 8.04 2.40
CA SER A 276 -6.46 8.00 3.42
C SER A 276 -6.66 6.59 3.99
N VAL A 277 -6.79 5.59 3.10
CA VAL A 277 -6.93 4.20 3.54
C VAL A 277 -5.66 3.69 4.23
N SER A 278 -4.48 4.11 3.78
CA SER A 278 -3.21 3.80 4.46
C SER A 278 -3.20 4.28 5.89
N THR A 279 -3.63 5.51 6.15
CA THR A 279 -3.76 6.02 7.53
C THR A 279 -4.73 5.17 8.36
N LEU A 280 -5.90 4.82 7.80
CA LEU A 280 -6.91 4.04 8.51
C LEU A 280 -6.48 2.60 8.83
N VAL A 281 -5.77 1.93 7.91
CA VAL A 281 -5.39 0.51 8.07
C VAL A 281 -4.15 0.28 8.94
N HIS A 282 -3.62 1.33 9.59
CA HIS A 282 -2.68 1.17 10.72
C HIS A 282 -3.34 0.43 11.90
N ASP A 283 -4.67 0.56 12.07
CA ASP A 283 -5.42 -0.25 13.02
C ASP A 283 -5.61 -1.68 12.48
N THR A 284 -5.17 -2.67 13.25
CA THR A 284 -5.21 -4.09 12.84
C THR A 284 -6.62 -4.66 12.63
N THR A 285 -7.64 -4.10 13.29
CA THR A 285 -9.04 -4.52 13.11
C THR A 285 -9.59 -3.98 11.79
N LEU A 286 -9.27 -2.73 11.47
CA LEU A 286 -9.59 -2.14 10.18
C LEU A 286 -8.82 -2.82 9.05
N TRP A 287 -7.52 -3.07 9.20
CA TRP A 287 -6.73 -3.86 8.25
C TRP A 287 -7.42 -5.18 7.88
N ARG A 288 -7.84 -5.99 8.87
CA ARG A 288 -8.54 -7.26 8.62
C ARG A 288 -9.87 -7.05 7.88
N SER A 289 -10.59 -5.98 8.20
CA SER A 289 -11.87 -5.67 7.57
C SER A 289 -11.69 -5.26 6.10
N PHE A 290 -10.69 -4.41 5.80
CA PHE A 290 -10.31 -4.06 4.43
C PHE A 290 -9.78 -5.27 3.66
N HIS A 291 -8.91 -6.06 4.29
CA HIS A 291 -8.35 -7.28 3.71
C HIS A 291 -9.45 -8.27 3.32
N SER A 292 -10.52 -8.41 4.12
CA SER A 292 -11.65 -9.28 3.78
C SER A 292 -12.43 -8.88 2.53
N GLU A 293 -12.16 -7.69 1.98
CA GLU A 293 -12.78 -7.17 0.76
C GLU A 293 -11.78 -7.08 -0.42
N ASP A 294 -10.60 -7.73 -0.29
CA ASP A 294 -9.51 -7.80 -1.28
C ASP A 294 -9.02 -6.43 -1.78
N PHE A 295 -9.00 -5.44 -0.89
CA PHE A 295 -8.73 -4.05 -1.27
C PHE A 295 -7.38 -3.85 -1.98
N ILE A 296 -6.31 -4.56 -1.60
CA ILE A 296 -4.99 -4.43 -2.24
C ILE A 296 -5.05 -4.80 -3.73
N PHE A 297 -5.71 -5.91 -4.06
CA PHE A 297 -5.88 -6.35 -5.44
C PHE A 297 -6.72 -5.34 -6.24
N LYS A 298 -7.86 -4.92 -5.68
CA LYS A 298 -8.79 -3.98 -6.36
C LYS A 298 -8.16 -2.61 -6.60
N TYR A 299 -7.48 -2.07 -5.60
CA TYR A 299 -6.80 -0.77 -5.71
C TYR A 299 -5.73 -0.84 -6.81
N THR A 300 -4.91 -1.87 -6.77
CA THR A 300 -3.87 -2.06 -7.79
C THR A 300 -4.44 -2.24 -9.20
N THR A 301 -5.55 -2.96 -9.34
CA THR A 301 -6.27 -3.14 -10.61
C THR A 301 -6.74 -1.80 -11.18
N VAL A 302 -7.31 -0.96 -10.33
CA VAL A 302 -7.75 0.39 -10.72
C VAL A 302 -6.57 1.27 -11.11
N LEU A 303 -5.46 1.23 -10.36
CA LEU A 303 -4.25 1.98 -10.68
C LEU A 303 -3.64 1.56 -12.03
N CYS A 304 -3.56 0.26 -12.28
CA CYS A 304 -3.10 -0.29 -13.55
C CYS A 304 -4.00 0.19 -14.70
N THR A 305 -5.32 0.17 -14.50
CA THR A 305 -6.28 0.65 -15.50
C THR A 305 -6.12 2.15 -15.80
N LEU A 306 -5.83 2.98 -14.78
CA LEU A 306 -5.54 4.40 -14.95
C LEU A 306 -4.26 4.62 -15.79
N ALA A 307 -3.19 3.86 -15.50
CA ALA A 307 -1.94 3.95 -16.25
C ALA A 307 -2.11 3.50 -17.72
N GLU A 308 -2.84 2.42 -17.97
CA GLU A 308 -3.15 1.93 -19.32
C GLU A 308 -3.98 2.94 -20.14
N LYS A 309 -4.97 3.58 -19.52
CA LYS A 309 -5.72 4.66 -20.18
C LYS A 309 -4.82 5.85 -20.53
N ALA A 310 -3.92 6.23 -19.63
CA ALA A 310 -2.96 7.31 -19.89
C ALA A 310 -2.03 6.99 -21.04
N GLU A 311 -1.49 5.76 -21.08
CA GLU A 311 -0.66 5.27 -22.18
C GLU A 311 -1.43 5.29 -23.50
N ALA A 312 -2.67 4.77 -23.52
CA ALA A 312 -3.53 4.77 -24.70
C ALA A 312 -3.83 6.19 -25.23
N PHE A 313 -3.98 7.17 -24.33
CA PHE A 313 -4.18 8.57 -24.69
C PHE A 313 -2.90 9.35 -24.99
N LYS A 314 -1.72 8.70 -24.86
CA LYS A 314 -0.39 9.32 -24.92
C LYS A 314 -0.30 10.52 -24.00
N PHE A 315 -0.76 10.35 -22.76
CA PHE A 315 -0.88 11.42 -21.77
C PHE A 315 0.49 11.82 -21.24
N ALA A 316 0.88 13.08 -21.45
CA ALA A 316 2.22 13.59 -21.16
C ALA A 316 2.29 14.44 -19.86
N ASP A 317 1.20 14.57 -19.12
CA ASP A 317 1.17 15.34 -17.88
C ASP A 317 2.04 14.67 -16.81
N THR A 318 3.10 15.36 -16.38
CA THR A 318 4.07 14.85 -15.41
C THR A 318 3.51 14.77 -13.99
N ARG A 319 2.54 15.63 -13.63
CA ARG A 319 1.84 15.55 -12.34
C ARG A 319 1.00 14.29 -12.25
N PHE A 320 0.37 13.88 -13.35
CA PHE A 320 -0.34 12.60 -13.41
C PHE A 320 0.62 11.44 -13.12
N TRP A 321 1.76 11.35 -13.81
CA TRP A 321 2.72 10.27 -13.61
C TRP A 321 3.37 10.30 -12.22
N ALA A 322 3.59 11.49 -11.64
CA ALA A 322 4.00 11.64 -10.25
C ALA A 322 2.97 11.04 -9.28
N ASN A 323 1.68 11.30 -9.49
CA ASN A 323 0.61 10.73 -8.68
C ASN A 323 0.49 9.20 -8.82
N ILE A 324 0.71 8.66 -10.03
CA ILE A 324 0.78 7.20 -10.25
C ILE A 324 1.98 6.61 -9.50
N SER A 325 3.15 7.22 -9.60
CA SER A 325 4.36 6.78 -8.88
C SER A 325 4.19 6.84 -7.34
N ALA A 326 3.58 7.90 -6.82
CA ALA A 326 3.29 8.03 -5.39
C ALA A 326 2.30 6.94 -4.94
N SER A 327 1.26 6.71 -5.73
CA SER A 327 0.26 5.65 -5.49
C SER A 327 0.89 4.26 -5.43
N ILE A 328 1.78 3.93 -6.37
CA ILE A 328 2.56 2.67 -6.36
C ILE A 328 3.34 2.55 -5.03
N ASN A 329 3.96 3.63 -4.58
CA ASN A 329 4.72 3.62 -3.33
C ASN A 329 3.85 3.42 -2.09
N VAL A 330 2.67 4.04 -2.02
CA VAL A 330 1.75 3.82 -0.89
C VAL A 330 1.29 2.37 -0.86
N LEU A 331 0.93 1.79 -2.02
CA LEU A 331 0.54 0.38 -2.12
C LEU A 331 1.68 -0.56 -1.67
N VAL A 332 2.91 -0.31 -2.11
CA VAL A 332 4.04 -1.21 -1.82
C VAL A 332 4.61 -0.98 -0.43
N LYS A 333 5.05 0.24 -0.12
CA LYS A 333 5.72 0.55 1.14
C LYS A 333 4.76 0.59 2.31
N ASN A 334 3.60 1.23 2.17
CA ASN A 334 2.71 1.38 3.31
C ASN A 334 1.84 0.13 3.50
N PHE A 335 1.08 -0.32 2.49
CA PHE A 335 0.24 -1.51 2.68
C PHE A 335 1.08 -2.78 2.86
N VAL A 336 2.07 -3.03 2.01
CA VAL A 336 2.76 -4.34 1.99
C VAL A 336 4.00 -4.39 2.89
N ALA A 337 4.88 -3.40 2.83
CA ALA A 337 6.12 -3.42 3.60
C ALA A 337 5.89 -3.14 5.10
N LYS A 338 5.11 -2.09 5.43
CA LYS A 338 4.89 -1.64 6.80
C LYS A 338 3.72 -2.33 7.51
N LEU A 339 2.56 -2.42 6.85
CA LEU A 339 1.31 -2.81 7.53
C LEU A 339 0.95 -4.29 7.40
N SER A 340 1.39 -4.95 6.34
CA SER A 340 0.99 -6.31 6.06
C SER A 340 1.67 -7.32 6.99
N PRO A 341 0.91 -8.22 7.64
CA PRO A 341 1.47 -9.29 8.46
C PRO A 341 2.13 -10.42 7.65
N ASN A 342 1.93 -10.45 6.33
CA ASN A 342 2.50 -11.45 5.42
C ASN A 342 2.81 -10.80 4.07
N PRO A 343 3.95 -10.08 3.94
CA PRO A 343 4.30 -9.37 2.71
C PRO A 343 4.27 -10.27 1.48
N SER A 344 4.77 -11.50 1.59
CA SER A 344 4.79 -12.45 0.47
C SER A 344 3.41 -12.70 -0.15
N ALA A 345 2.34 -12.76 0.66
CA ALA A 345 0.99 -12.99 0.17
C ALA A 345 0.42 -11.74 -0.51
N HIS A 346 0.64 -10.57 0.07
CA HIS A 346 0.12 -9.33 -0.50
C HIS A 346 0.93 -8.85 -1.71
N VAL A 347 2.22 -9.16 -1.82
CA VAL A 347 2.98 -8.95 -3.08
C VAL A 347 2.32 -9.69 -4.23
N SER A 348 1.90 -10.97 -4.04
CA SER A 348 1.19 -11.68 -5.11
C SER A 348 -0.12 -10.99 -5.50
N LYS A 349 -0.84 -10.37 -4.54
CA LYS A 349 -2.06 -9.60 -4.81
C LYS A 349 -1.81 -8.29 -5.55
N LEU A 350 -0.71 -7.61 -5.25
CA LEU A 350 -0.27 -6.44 -6.03
C LEU A 350 0.03 -6.85 -7.48
N VAL A 351 0.79 -7.92 -7.68
CA VAL A 351 1.15 -8.39 -9.02
C VAL A 351 -0.07 -8.89 -9.80
N GLU A 352 -0.96 -9.66 -9.16
CA GLU A 352 -2.24 -10.11 -9.73
C GLU A 352 -3.11 -8.91 -10.17
N GLY A 353 -3.07 -7.81 -9.39
CA GLY A 353 -3.73 -6.55 -9.74
C GLY A 353 -3.05 -5.74 -10.85
N GLY A 354 -1.89 -6.18 -11.38
CA GLY A 354 -1.20 -5.51 -12.49
C GLY A 354 -0.16 -4.48 -12.07
N LEU A 355 0.38 -4.56 -10.85
CA LEU A 355 1.38 -3.59 -10.40
C LEU A 355 2.62 -3.53 -11.31
N LEU A 356 3.14 -4.68 -11.77
CA LEU A 356 4.35 -4.72 -12.60
C LEU A 356 4.12 -4.04 -13.95
N ARG A 357 2.95 -4.24 -14.56
CA ARG A 357 2.53 -3.54 -15.77
C ARG A 357 2.40 -2.03 -15.54
N CYS A 358 1.73 -1.63 -14.46
CA CYS A 358 1.62 -0.23 -14.08
C CYS A 358 2.99 0.44 -13.91
N VAL A 359 3.95 -0.24 -13.27
CA VAL A 359 5.33 0.24 -13.12
C VAL A 359 6.02 0.34 -14.48
N ALA A 360 5.89 -0.68 -15.34
CA ALA A 360 6.51 -0.68 -16.66
C ALA A 360 6.05 0.50 -17.53
N ILE A 361 4.76 0.85 -17.46
CA ILE A 361 4.15 2.02 -18.12
C ILE A 361 4.63 3.33 -17.49
N CYS A 362 4.77 3.40 -16.17
CA CYS A 362 5.14 4.63 -15.46
C CYS A 362 6.63 5.00 -15.64
N LEU A 363 7.52 4.02 -15.77
CA LEU A 363 8.99 4.20 -15.78
C LEU A 363 9.56 5.15 -16.86
N PRO A 364 9.06 5.17 -18.11
CA PRO A 364 9.56 6.06 -19.16
C PRO A 364 9.27 7.54 -18.92
N HIS A 365 8.34 7.87 -18.02
CA HIS A 365 7.95 9.25 -17.78
C HIS A 365 8.91 9.93 -16.79
N PRO A 366 9.67 10.96 -17.22
CA PRO A 366 10.62 11.65 -16.35
C PRO A 366 9.89 12.40 -15.23
N ARG A 367 10.59 12.57 -14.09
CA ARG A 367 10.16 13.52 -13.06
C ARG A 367 10.72 14.89 -13.45
N ASP A 368 9.87 15.90 -13.50
CA ASP A 368 10.20 17.19 -14.12
C ASP A 368 11.22 18.03 -13.35
N SER A 369 11.63 17.68 -12.13
CA SER A 369 12.79 18.35 -11.52
C SER A 369 13.43 17.55 -10.38
N GLU A 370 14.76 17.68 -10.24
CA GLU A 370 15.47 17.32 -9.01
C GLU A 370 15.03 18.20 -7.81
N ALA A 371 14.38 19.34 -8.06
CA ALA A 371 13.88 20.24 -7.01
C ALA A 371 12.62 19.69 -6.30
N ASP A 372 11.87 18.77 -6.94
CA ASP A 372 10.74 18.06 -6.33
C ASP A 372 11.16 16.74 -5.64
N LEU A 373 12.48 16.51 -5.47
CA LEU A 373 13.04 15.44 -4.64
C LEU A 373 12.89 15.75 -3.14
N ASP A 374 11.76 16.33 -2.74
CA ASP A 374 11.38 16.29 -1.35
C ASP A 374 11.36 14.82 -0.94
N LEU A 375 12.22 14.44 0.01
CA LEU A 375 12.69 13.07 0.31
C LEU A 375 11.58 12.05 0.59
N ASN A 376 10.33 12.49 0.64
CA ASN A 376 9.14 11.70 0.91
C ASN A 376 8.30 11.35 -0.33
N SER A 377 8.55 11.95 -1.51
CA SER A 377 7.81 11.63 -2.75
C SER A 377 8.31 10.31 -3.36
N GLY A 378 7.95 9.19 -2.73
CA GLY A 378 8.46 7.85 -3.00
C GLY A 378 8.68 7.55 -4.50
N ASN A 379 9.86 7.06 -4.85
CA ASN A 379 10.24 6.73 -6.22
C ASN A 379 9.67 5.37 -6.62
N VAL A 380 9.12 5.22 -7.83
CA VAL A 380 8.69 3.90 -8.37
C VAL A 380 9.81 2.85 -8.31
N LEU A 381 11.07 3.28 -8.39
CA LEU A 381 12.23 2.41 -8.23
C LEU A 381 12.31 1.79 -6.82
N ASP A 382 11.94 2.53 -5.77
CA ASP A 382 11.93 1.98 -4.41
C ASP A 382 10.90 0.87 -4.26
N ALA A 383 9.75 1.01 -4.93
CA ALA A 383 8.75 -0.04 -4.99
C ALA A 383 9.30 -1.29 -5.67
N LEU A 384 10.04 -1.14 -6.78
CA LEU A 384 10.72 -2.27 -7.43
C LEU A 384 11.79 -2.91 -6.55
N HIS A 385 12.61 -2.11 -5.85
CA HIS A 385 13.59 -2.63 -4.90
C HIS A 385 12.93 -3.46 -3.79
N PHE A 386 11.75 -3.06 -3.33
CA PHE A 386 10.99 -3.86 -2.36
C PHE A 386 10.41 -5.13 -2.97
N LEU A 387 9.88 -5.09 -4.21
CA LEU A 387 9.24 -6.23 -4.86
C LEU A 387 10.24 -7.29 -5.34
N CYS A 388 11.41 -6.87 -5.81
CA CYS A 388 12.43 -7.73 -6.42
C CYS A 388 12.70 -9.01 -5.61
N PRO A 389 12.94 -8.95 -4.29
CA PRO A 389 13.23 -10.14 -3.51
C PRO A 389 12.07 -11.12 -3.35
N TYR A 390 10.85 -10.80 -3.82
CA TYR A 390 9.70 -11.71 -3.80
C TYR A 390 9.41 -12.33 -5.17
N MET A 391 10.12 -11.91 -6.22
CA MET A 391 9.89 -12.35 -7.60
C MET A 391 10.23 -13.83 -7.82
N TYR A 392 11.01 -14.44 -6.92
CA TYR A 392 11.28 -15.87 -6.94
C TYR A 392 10.08 -16.73 -6.52
N LEU A 393 9.06 -16.16 -5.88
CA LEU A 393 7.94 -16.93 -5.37
C LEU A 393 7.04 -17.36 -6.52
N SER A 394 6.77 -18.67 -6.64
CA SER A 394 5.88 -19.22 -7.67
C SER A 394 4.55 -18.49 -7.81
N LYS A 395 3.87 -18.19 -6.70
CA LYS A 395 2.61 -17.42 -6.71
C LYS A 395 2.74 -16.00 -7.28
N VAL A 396 3.90 -15.35 -7.11
CA VAL A 396 4.16 -14.01 -7.65
C VAL A 396 4.45 -14.12 -9.14
N TYR A 397 5.28 -15.08 -9.52
CA TYR A 397 5.56 -15.38 -10.93
C TYR A 397 4.28 -15.73 -11.71
N TRP A 398 3.44 -16.64 -11.22
CA TRP A 398 2.21 -17.02 -11.90
C TRP A 398 1.21 -15.87 -12.00
N ALA A 399 1.16 -14.99 -10.99
CA ALA A 399 0.35 -13.77 -11.07
C ALA A 399 0.85 -12.82 -12.17
N ALA A 400 2.17 -12.68 -12.34
CA ALA A 400 2.77 -11.89 -13.41
C ALA A 400 2.56 -12.52 -14.79
N ASP A 401 2.78 -13.83 -14.90
CA ASP A 401 2.65 -14.61 -16.12
C ASP A 401 1.21 -14.61 -16.65
N ALA A 402 0.22 -14.78 -15.77
CA ALA A 402 -1.20 -14.71 -16.12
C ALA A 402 -1.63 -13.37 -16.74
N ARG A 403 -0.86 -12.29 -16.52
CA ARG A 403 -1.09 -10.97 -17.10
C ARG A 403 -0.23 -10.68 -18.34
N GLY A 404 0.69 -11.57 -18.69
CA GLY A 404 1.67 -11.33 -19.75
C GLY A 404 2.71 -10.27 -19.37
N ASP A 405 3.01 -10.10 -18.07
CA ASP A 405 4.02 -9.14 -17.63
C ASP A 405 5.45 -9.52 -18.06
N PRO A 406 5.90 -10.80 -18.02
CA PRO A 406 7.29 -11.11 -18.38
C PRO A 406 7.69 -10.68 -19.80
N PRO A 407 6.88 -10.95 -20.86
CA PRO A 407 7.18 -10.44 -22.21
C PRO A 407 7.24 -8.92 -22.29
N LEU A 408 6.35 -8.20 -21.59
CA LEU A 408 6.30 -6.74 -21.56
C LEU A 408 7.60 -6.13 -21.00
N TRP A 409 8.14 -6.74 -19.94
CA TRP A 409 9.39 -6.29 -19.35
C TRP A 409 10.58 -6.51 -20.29
N ARG A 410 10.63 -7.67 -20.98
CA ARG A 410 11.68 -7.97 -21.96
C ARG A 410 11.67 -7.01 -23.16
N SER A 411 10.51 -6.60 -23.66
CA SER A 411 10.42 -5.72 -24.83
C SER A 411 10.77 -4.26 -24.54
N ASN A 412 10.67 -3.81 -23.28
CA ASN A 412 10.81 -2.39 -22.90
C ASN A 412 12.24 -1.98 -22.51
N HIS A 413 13.23 -2.87 -22.58
CA HIS A 413 14.62 -2.56 -22.20
C HIS A 413 15.33 -1.61 -23.16
N THR A 414 14.93 -1.53 -24.43
CA THR A 414 15.69 -0.80 -25.46
C THR A 414 15.51 0.72 -25.45
N THR A 415 14.61 1.29 -24.63
CA THR A 415 14.23 2.71 -24.71
C THR A 415 14.51 3.53 -23.44
N ARG A 416 15.14 2.96 -22.40
CA ARG A 416 15.29 3.62 -21.09
C ARG A 416 16.65 4.29 -20.92
N ALA A 417 16.71 5.61 -21.05
CA ALA A 417 17.96 6.39 -21.13
C ALA A 417 18.57 6.87 -19.78
N GLU A 418 18.29 6.20 -18.65
CA GLU A 418 18.93 6.53 -17.36
C GLU A 418 19.55 5.28 -16.71
N ALA A 419 20.87 5.33 -16.44
CA ALA A 419 21.65 4.20 -15.96
C ALA A 419 21.10 3.54 -14.67
N GLN A 420 20.52 4.33 -13.75
CA GLN A 420 19.95 3.77 -12.51
C GLN A 420 18.61 3.06 -12.76
N LYS A 421 17.76 3.60 -13.65
CA LYS A 421 16.52 2.95 -14.07
C LYS A 421 16.86 1.62 -14.76
N GLU A 422 17.91 1.60 -15.57
CA GLU A 422 18.40 0.41 -16.26
C GLU A 422 18.79 -0.69 -15.27
N ALA A 423 19.59 -0.38 -14.24
CA ALA A 423 20.09 -1.38 -13.30
C ALA A 423 18.99 -2.18 -12.59
N ILE A 424 17.99 -1.51 -11.97
CA ILE A 424 16.92 -2.23 -11.25
C ILE A 424 15.95 -2.95 -12.21
N CYS A 425 15.72 -2.41 -13.41
CA CYS A 425 14.90 -3.08 -14.42
C CYS A 425 15.55 -4.37 -14.91
N VAL A 426 16.88 -4.36 -15.11
CA VAL A 426 17.66 -5.56 -15.43
C VAL A 426 17.52 -6.61 -14.34
N VAL A 427 17.60 -6.22 -13.06
CA VAL A 427 17.44 -7.16 -11.94
C VAL A 427 16.04 -7.79 -11.92
N ILE A 428 14.98 -7.00 -12.14
CA ILE A 428 13.60 -7.51 -12.20
C ILE A 428 13.42 -8.48 -13.38
N ASP A 429 13.97 -8.13 -14.55
CA ASP A 429 13.92 -8.97 -15.73
C ASP A 429 14.64 -10.31 -15.52
N GLN A 430 15.85 -10.27 -14.95
CA GLN A 430 16.59 -11.47 -14.58
C GLN A 430 15.83 -12.32 -13.56
N ALA A 431 15.17 -11.70 -12.57
CA ALA A 431 14.36 -12.43 -11.60
C ALA A 431 13.15 -13.11 -12.25
N LEU A 432 12.46 -12.42 -13.17
CA LEU A 432 11.36 -12.98 -13.96
C LEU A 432 11.83 -14.11 -14.88
N ASP A 433 12.97 -13.96 -15.53
CA ASP A 433 13.56 -14.96 -16.41
C ASP A 433 13.96 -16.24 -15.66
N ARG A 434 14.60 -16.09 -14.50
CA ARG A 434 14.91 -17.23 -13.63
C ARG A 434 13.65 -17.93 -13.16
N SER A 435 12.64 -17.19 -12.70
CA SER A 435 11.36 -17.76 -12.30
C SER A 435 10.64 -18.46 -13.48
N HIS A 436 10.70 -17.90 -14.68
CA HIS A 436 10.15 -18.52 -15.88
C HIS A 436 10.79 -19.88 -16.16
N TYR A 437 12.12 -19.92 -16.16
CA TYR A 437 12.85 -21.15 -16.35
C TYR A 437 12.53 -22.19 -15.27
N VAL A 438 12.43 -21.78 -13.99
CA VAL A 438 12.09 -22.70 -12.88
C VAL A 438 10.66 -23.26 -13.04
N TYR A 439 9.67 -22.40 -13.31
CA TYR A 439 8.26 -22.76 -13.16
C TYR A 439 7.57 -23.16 -14.48
N THR A 440 8.15 -22.83 -15.63
CA THR A 440 7.61 -23.18 -16.96
C THR A 440 8.44 -24.26 -17.62
N ASP A 441 9.74 -24.02 -17.80
CA ASP A 441 10.63 -24.98 -18.48
C ASP A 441 11.04 -26.14 -17.55
N GLY A 442 11.17 -25.85 -16.26
CA GLY A 442 11.58 -26.76 -15.21
C GLY A 442 10.47 -27.63 -14.61
N ARG A 443 9.26 -27.65 -15.18
CA ARG A 443 8.04 -28.29 -14.62
C ARG A 443 8.16 -29.77 -14.23
N HIS A 444 9.25 -30.44 -14.56
CA HIS A 444 9.51 -31.84 -14.24
C HIS A 444 10.64 -32.10 -13.24
N ARG A 445 11.28 -31.06 -12.69
CA ARG A 445 12.36 -31.26 -11.70
C ARG A 445 11.79 -31.25 -10.28
N ASN A 446 11.55 -32.46 -9.77
CA ASN A 446 11.23 -32.66 -8.37
C ASN A 446 12.48 -32.45 -7.52
N VAL A 447 12.55 -31.32 -6.81
CA VAL A 447 13.59 -31.12 -5.80
C VAL A 447 13.32 -31.97 -4.57
N SER A 448 14.36 -32.65 -4.07
CA SER A 448 14.25 -33.39 -2.81
C SER A 448 14.17 -32.42 -1.64
N MET A 449 13.06 -32.37 -0.91
CA MET A 449 12.89 -31.59 0.33
C MET A 449 13.07 -32.47 1.57
N CYS A 450 13.51 -33.73 1.41
CA CYS A 450 13.70 -34.64 2.52
C CYS A 450 14.95 -34.25 3.31
N SER A 451 14.77 -34.02 4.61
CA SER A 451 15.83 -33.65 5.54
C SER A 451 16.66 -34.86 6.00
N ASN A 452 16.24 -36.10 5.73
CA ASN A 452 17.02 -37.28 6.07
C ASN A 452 18.31 -37.33 5.24
N LEU A 453 19.47 -37.26 5.92
CA LEU A 453 20.78 -37.18 5.28
C LEU A 453 21.20 -38.46 4.57
N GLN A 454 20.63 -39.60 5.00
CA GLN A 454 20.90 -40.92 4.46
C GLN A 454 20.01 -41.24 3.26
N HIS A 455 18.97 -40.44 2.99
CA HIS A 455 18.09 -40.68 1.84
C HIS A 455 18.89 -40.55 0.54
N PRO A 456 18.99 -41.62 -0.27
CA PRO A 456 19.66 -41.52 -1.57
C PRO A 456 18.88 -40.54 -2.45
N PRO A 457 19.55 -39.73 -3.28
CA PRO A 457 18.89 -39.08 -4.40
C PRO A 457 18.45 -40.22 -5.32
N THR A 458 17.21 -40.69 -5.20
CA THR A 458 16.75 -41.79 -6.04
C THR A 458 16.72 -41.28 -7.47
N SER A 459 17.55 -41.88 -8.32
CA SER A 459 17.58 -41.68 -9.78
C SER A 459 16.27 -42.09 -10.44
N GLU A 460 15.48 -42.93 -9.77
CA GLU A 460 14.13 -43.30 -10.15
C GLU A 460 13.16 -42.45 -9.34
N GLY A 461 12.65 -41.42 -9.99
CA GLY A 461 11.68 -40.50 -9.42
C GLY A 461 10.53 -41.30 -8.83
N HIS A 462 10.37 -41.19 -7.51
CA HIS A 462 9.01 -41.18 -6.98
C HIS A 462 8.34 -39.93 -7.57
N ALA A 463 7.85 -40.07 -8.80
CA ALA A 463 6.95 -39.13 -9.44
C ALA A 463 5.63 -39.18 -8.66
N PHE A 464 5.66 -38.63 -7.45
CA PHE A 464 4.44 -38.28 -6.79
C PHE A 464 3.92 -37.07 -7.57
N ASP A 465 2.93 -37.28 -8.42
CA ASP A 465 2.17 -36.18 -9.04
C ASP A 465 1.62 -35.21 -7.98
N ASN A 466 1.59 -35.62 -6.69
CA ASN A 466 1.30 -34.81 -5.51
C ASN A 466 2.46 -34.74 -4.49
N TYR A 467 3.72 -34.68 -4.93
CA TYR A 467 4.89 -34.63 -4.04
C TYR A 467 4.77 -33.55 -2.95
N ARG A 468 4.14 -32.43 -3.30
CA ARG A 468 3.87 -31.30 -2.40
C ARG A 468 2.99 -31.68 -1.20
N ASP A 469 1.95 -32.50 -1.42
CA ASP A 469 1.02 -32.92 -0.37
C ASP A 469 1.55 -34.14 0.41
N ALA A 470 2.54 -34.83 -0.16
CA ALA A 470 3.18 -35.99 0.46
C ALA A 470 4.26 -35.63 1.50
N LEU A 471 4.76 -34.37 1.52
CA LEU A 471 5.80 -33.96 2.46
C LEU A 471 5.28 -33.91 3.91
N LYS A 472 5.85 -34.76 4.76
CA LYS A 472 5.57 -34.82 6.19
C LYS A 472 6.48 -33.84 6.92
N THR A 473 5.90 -32.85 7.56
CA THR A 473 6.63 -31.89 8.40
C THR A 473 6.69 -32.42 9.84
N CYS A 474 7.85 -32.31 10.50
CA CYS A 474 7.93 -32.67 11.92
C CYS A 474 6.95 -31.83 12.75
N THR A 475 6.06 -32.48 13.49
CA THR A 475 5.01 -31.81 14.30
C THR A 475 5.57 -31.08 15.51
N GLY A 476 6.79 -31.41 15.95
CA GLY A 476 7.46 -30.75 17.07
C GLY A 476 8.07 -29.41 16.67
N CYS A 477 8.96 -29.41 15.67
CA CYS A 477 9.72 -28.22 15.31
C CYS A 477 9.26 -27.51 14.04
N HIS A 478 8.48 -28.16 13.19
CA HIS A 478 8.09 -27.70 11.84
C HIS A 478 9.22 -27.34 10.87
N ALA A 479 10.49 -27.43 11.28
CA ALA A 479 11.62 -26.94 10.52
C ALA A 479 12.11 -27.90 9.44
N VAL A 480 12.01 -29.21 9.72
CA VAL A 480 12.45 -30.31 8.84
C VAL A 480 11.26 -30.99 8.19
N THR A 481 11.48 -31.51 6.99
CA THR A 481 10.48 -32.20 6.17
C THR A 481 10.98 -33.53 5.68
N TYR A 482 10.07 -34.49 5.51
CA TYR A 482 10.39 -35.86 5.13
C TYR A 482 9.43 -36.32 4.04
N CYS A 483 9.93 -37.10 3.07
CA CYS A 483 9.09 -37.75 2.07
C CYS A 483 8.29 -38.92 2.65
N SER A 484 8.72 -39.50 3.79
CA SER A 484 8.08 -40.66 4.41
C SER A 484 8.28 -40.69 5.93
N GLN A 485 7.57 -41.58 6.62
CA GLN A 485 7.71 -41.73 8.08
C GLN A 485 9.01 -42.49 8.43
N GLU A 486 9.43 -43.37 7.55
CA GLU A 486 10.68 -44.12 7.64
C GLU A 486 11.86 -43.15 7.63
N CYS A 487 11.86 -42.19 6.69
CA CYS A 487 12.89 -41.16 6.62
C CYS A 487 12.93 -40.28 7.88
N GLN A 488 11.76 -39.96 8.43
CA GLN A 488 11.68 -39.22 9.69
C GLN A 488 12.30 -40.02 10.84
N LYS A 489 12.01 -41.32 10.93
CA LYS A 489 12.53 -42.20 11.97
C LYS A 489 14.05 -42.34 11.87
N GLU A 490 14.58 -42.58 10.68
CA GLU A 490 16.02 -42.67 10.42
C GLU A 490 16.74 -41.38 10.81
N ASP A 491 16.24 -40.22 10.35
CA ASP A 491 16.84 -38.92 10.70
C ASP A 491 16.67 -38.61 12.20
N TRP A 492 15.58 -39.05 12.83
CA TRP A 492 15.36 -38.90 14.28
C TRP A 492 16.45 -39.60 15.10
N ASP A 493 16.71 -40.86 14.77
CA ASP A 493 17.70 -41.69 15.46
C ASP A 493 19.14 -41.19 15.19
N ALA A 494 19.41 -40.75 13.95
CA ALA A 494 20.73 -40.24 13.57
C ALA A 494 21.04 -38.86 14.18
N LEU A 495 20.12 -37.90 14.04
CA LEU A 495 20.44 -36.48 14.18
C LEU A 495 19.32 -35.62 14.76
N HIS A 496 18.10 -35.72 14.22
CA HIS A 496 17.03 -34.75 14.47
C HIS A 496 16.53 -34.73 15.92
N SER A 497 16.57 -35.85 16.65
CA SER A 497 16.22 -35.88 18.08
C SER A 497 17.02 -34.87 18.91
N LYS A 498 18.29 -34.63 18.55
CA LYS A 498 19.19 -33.67 19.22
C LYS A 498 18.88 -32.21 18.86
N GLU A 499 18.28 -31.99 17.70
CA GLU A 499 17.99 -30.65 17.16
C GLU A 499 16.56 -30.22 17.49
N CYS A 500 15.59 -31.15 17.45
CA CYS A 500 14.15 -30.88 17.43
C CYS A 500 13.70 -29.90 18.53
N ARG A 501 14.17 -30.10 19.78
CA ARG A 501 13.84 -29.21 20.90
C ARG A 501 14.22 -27.76 20.62
N ILE A 502 15.43 -27.56 20.11
CA ILE A 502 15.97 -26.24 19.84
C ILE A 502 15.22 -25.58 18.66
N LEU A 503 14.97 -26.37 17.62
CA LEU A 503 14.21 -25.93 16.44
C LEU A 503 12.77 -25.57 16.78
N ALA A 504 12.14 -26.30 17.69
CA ALA A 504 10.81 -26.01 18.19
C ALA A 504 10.75 -24.68 18.96
N VAL A 505 11.79 -24.32 19.72
CA VAL A 505 11.89 -22.99 20.35
C VAL A 505 11.94 -21.90 19.28
N ARG A 506 12.78 -22.07 18.25
CA ARG A 506 12.88 -21.11 17.14
C ARG A 506 11.58 -21.00 16.36
N TYR A 507 10.93 -22.12 16.05
CA TYR A 507 9.61 -22.14 15.41
C TYR A 507 8.59 -21.33 16.19
N ARG A 508 8.50 -21.52 17.51
CA ARG A 508 7.58 -20.73 18.36
C ARG A 508 7.91 -19.25 18.32
N GLY A 509 9.19 -18.88 18.41
CA GLY A 509 9.64 -17.48 18.29
C GLY A 509 9.25 -16.88 16.94
N GLN A 510 9.61 -17.55 15.84
CA GLN A 510 9.31 -17.10 14.48
C GLN A 510 7.82 -17.10 14.15
N LYS A 511 7.03 -18.00 14.75
CA LYS A 511 5.57 -17.99 14.61
C LYS A 511 4.96 -16.80 15.35
N SER A 512 5.47 -16.48 16.54
CA SER A 512 4.99 -15.36 17.36
C SER A 512 5.28 -14.00 16.72
N ASP A 513 6.44 -13.85 16.09
CA ASP A 513 6.85 -12.62 15.40
C ASP A 513 6.45 -12.60 13.91
N LYS A 514 5.70 -13.61 13.46
CA LYS A 514 5.22 -13.80 12.07
C LYS A 514 6.34 -13.87 11.02
N SER A 515 7.55 -14.26 11.42
CA SER A 515 8.65 -14.55 10.49
C SER A 515 8.84 -16.03 10.13
N TRP A 516 7.90 -16.87 10.55
CA TRP A 516 7.92 -18.27 10.15
C TRP A 516 7.60 -18.45 8.66
N VAL A 517 8.41 -19.28 8.02
CA VAL A 517 8.40 -19.48 6.58
C VAL A 517 7.60 -20.73 6.25
N SER A 518 6.68 -20.62 5.31
CA SER A 518 5.90 -21.77 4.86
C SER A 518 6.78 -22.78 4.11
N ILE A 519 6.42 -24.06 4.15
CA ILE A 519 7.11 -25.09 3.36
C ILE A 519 7.11 -24.79 1.85
N HIS A 520 6.06 -24.12 1.36
CA HIS A 520 5.97 -23.68 -0.03
C HIS A 520 7.02 -22.63 -0.40
N THR A 521 7.28 -21.70 0.52
CA THR A 521 8.33 -20.70 0.32
C THR A 521 9.70 -21.38 0.31
N LYS A 522 9.94 -22.31 1.24
CA LYS A 522 11.17 -23.12 1.27
C LYS A 522 11.38 -23.89 -0.04
N LEU A 523 10.31 -24.53 -0.54
CA LEU A 523 10.34 -25.25 -1.82
C LEU A 523 10.72 -24.32 -2.98
N ASN A 524 10.08 -23.16 -3.10
CA ASN A 524 10.41 -22.17 -4.14
C ASN A 524 11.88 -21.73 -4.07
N GLN A 525 12.42 -21.53 -2.87
CA GLN A 525 13.83 -21.13 -2.66
C GLN A 525 14.79 -22.22 -3.12
N VAL A 526 14.49 -23.47 -2.77
CA VAL A 526 15.29 -24.63 -3.19
C VAL A 526 15.26 -24.79 -4.71
N GLN A 527 14.08 -24.72 -5.32
CA GLN A 527 13.93 -24.81 -6.78
C GLN A 527 14.69 -23.71 -7.50
N LEU A 528 14.62 -22.47 -6.99
CA LEU A 528 15.37 -21.36 -7.54
C LEU A 528 16.87 -21.57 -7.41
N LEU A 529 17.35 -22.01 -6.24
CA LEU A 529 18.77 -22.27 -6.01
C LEU A 529 19.30 -23.39 -6.90
N GLU A 530 18.58 -24.51 -7.00
CA GLU A 530 18.93 -25.62 -7.88
C GLU A 530 19.10 -25.15 -9.32
N SER A 531 18.08 -24.44 -9.80
CA SER A 531 18.05 -23.91 -11.15
C SER A 531 19.19 -22.92 -11.40
N SER A 532 19.40 -21.99 -10.47
CA SER A 532 20.45 -20.96 -10.59
C SER A 532 21.82 -21.61 -10.59
N LEU A 533 22.05 -22.61 -9.75
CA LEU A 533 23.29 -23.37 -9.73
C LEU A 533 23.52 -24.12 -11.05
N ASN A 534 22.51 -24.83 -11.53
CA ASN A 534 22.60 -25.59 -12.78
C ASN A 534 22.79 -24.70 -14.02
N ARG A 535 22.39 -23.44 -13.95
CA ARG A 535 22.53 -22.46 -15.04
C ARG A 535 23.85 -21.69 -14.96
N GLU A 536 24.27 -21.29 -13.76
CA GLU A 536 25.31 -20.28 -13.57
C GLU A 536 26.62 -20.86 -13.02
N MET A 537 26.59 -22.02 -12.35
CA MET A 537 27.80 -22.62 -11.78
C MET A 537 28.62 -23.31 -12.88
N PRO A 538 29.94 -23.02 -12.97
CA PRO A 538 30.83 -23.83 -13.79
C PRO A 538 30.85 -25.30 -13.32
N PRO A 539 31.30 -26.24 -14.17
CA PRO A 539 31.55 -27.61 -13.75
C PRO A 539 32.42 -27.66 -12.48
N LEU A 540 32.10 -28.55 -11.55
CA LEU A 540 32.77 -28.61 -10.24
C LEU A 540 34.31 -28.68 -10.33
N PRO A 541 34.93 -29.46 -11.24
CA PRO A 541 36.39 -29.45 -11.38
C PRO A 541 36.96 -28.06 -11.66
N GLN A 542 36.26 -27.23 -12.42
CA GLN A 542 36.66 -25.85 -12.71
C GLN A 542 36.52 -24.96 -11.47
N VAL A 543 35.45 -25.12 -10.68
CA VAL A 543 35.26 -24.39 -9.42
C VAL A 543 36.39 -24.73 -8.42
N LEU A 544 36.72 -26.01 -8.28
CA LEU A 544 37.82 -26.48 -7.43
C LEU A 544 39.17 -25.91 -7.88
N ALA A 545 39.43 -25.88 -9.19
CA ALA A 545 40.64 -25.28 -9.75
C ALA A 545 40.73 -23.76 -9.45
N GLN A 546 39.62 -23.03 -9.57
CA GLN A 546 39.56 -21.60 -9.26
C GLN A 546 39.83 -21.32 -7.77
N ILE A 547 39.31 -22.16 -6.87
CA ILE A 547 39.54 -22.05 -5.43
C ILE A 547 41.02 -22.31 -5.10
N ALA A 548 41.61 -23.34 -5.71
CA ALA A 548 43.01 -23.67 -5.54
C ALA A 548 43.91 -22.51 -6.02
N GLU A 549 43.58 -21.88 -7.15
CA GLU A 549 44.35 -20.74 -7.68
C GLU A 549 44.22 -19.50 -6.81
N LYS A 550 42.99 -19.15 -6.38
CA LYS A 550 42.75 -18.01 -5.49
C LYS A 550 43.53 -18.12 -4.18
N ARG A 551 43.69 -19.34 -3.66
CA ARG A 551 44.50 -19.63 -2.46
C ARG A 551 45.98 -19.34 -2.65
N LYS A 552 46.53 -19.52 -3.86
CA LYS A 552 47.92 -19.14 -4.14
C LYS A 552 48.13 -17.63 -4.10
N THR A 553 47.11 -16.88 -4.52
CA THR A 553 47.18 -15.41 -4.65
C THR A 553 46.78 -14.65 -3.39
N THR A 554 46.00 -15.24 -2.49
CA THR A 554 45.56 -14.58 -1.26
C THR A 554 46.59 -14.86 -0.18
N PRO A 555 47.32 -13.85 0.35
CA PRO A 555 48.23 -14.04 1.46
C PRO A 555 47.45 -14.71 2.59
N THR A 556 48.03 -15.76 3.18
CA THR A 556 47.51 -16.35 4.41
C THR A 556 47.65 -15.30 5.50
N GLU A 557 46.72 -14.34 5.59
CA GLU A 557 46.57 -13.54 6.79
C GLU A 557 46.38 -14.55 7.91
N ALA A 558 47.37 -14.62 8.80
CA ALA A 558 47.36 -15.50 9.95
C ALA A 558 46.27 -14.99 10.91
N THR A 559 45.02 -15.28 10.56
CA THR A 559 43.90 -15.05 11.47
C THR A 559 44.12 -16.01 12.64
N GLU A 560 44.32 -15.47 13.84
CA GLU A 560 44.52 -16.21 15.10
C GLU A 560 43.33 -17.12 15.50
N TRP A 561 42.29 -17.19 14.66
CA TRP A 561 41.12 -18.01 14.91
C TRP A 561 41.41 -19.48 14.63
N PRO A 562 41.09 -20.40 15.54
CA PRO A 562 41.26 -21.83 15.30
C PRO A 562 40.46 -22.24 14.06
N HIS A 563 41.16 -22.84 13.08
CA HIS A 563 40.52 -23.41 11.89
C HIS A 563 39.62 -24.57 12.31
N ILE A 564 38.30 -24.38 12.22
CA ILE A 564 37.30 -25.40 12.55
C ILE A 564 37.17 -26.39 11.39
N TYR A 565 37.35 -25.90 10.16
CA TYR A 565 37.19 -26.66 8.91
C TYR A 565 38.50 -26.73 8.14
N ARG A 566 38.61 -27.66 7.20
CA ARG A 566 39.80 -27.75 6.34
C ARG A 566 39.98 -26.43 5.55
N PRO A 567 41.22 -25.98 5.28
CA PRO A 567 41.46 -24.68 4.65
C PRO A 567 40.86 -24.51 3.24
N ASP A 568 40.61 -25.62 2.55
CA ASP A 568 40.03 -25.71 1.20
C ASP A 568 38.52 -26.02 1.20
N SER A 569 37.91 -26.13 2.38
CA SER A 569 36.46 -26.25 2.53
C SER A 569 35.80 -24.93 2.12
N PHE A 570 34.80 -24.99 1.24
CA PHE A 570 34.19 -23.81 0.64
C PHE A 570 32.66 -23.85 0.63
N LEU A 571 32.06 -22.67 0.44
CA LEU A 571 30.63 -22.45 0.32
C LEU A 571 30.36 -21.54 -0.88
N CYS A 572 29.46 -21.95 -1.77
CA CYS A 572 28.95 -21.08 -2.83
C CYS A 572 27.74 -20.29 -2.32
N VAL A 573 27.70 -18.97 -2.53
CA VAL A 573 26.59 -18.13 -2.05
C VAL A 573 25.84 -17.48 -3.22
N PHE A 574 24.51 -17.50 -3.16
CA PHE A 574 23.63 -16.78 -4.08
C PHE A 574 22.89 -15.70 -3.31
N ASP A 575 23.06 -14.44 -3.69
CA ASP A 575 22.42 -13.32 -3.00
C ASP A 575 21.21 -12.80 -3.79
N PHE A 576 20.01 -13.18 -3.36
CA PHE A 576 18.73 -12.72 -3.91
C PHE A 576 18.14 -11.51 -3.14
N VAL A 577 18.88 -10.89 -2.21
CA VAL A 577 18.39 -9.76 -1.39
C VAL A 577 18.49 -8.42 -2.13
N GLY A 578 19.46 -8.29 -3.03
CA GLY A 578 19.74 -7.08 -3.81
C GLY A 578 19.56 -7.31 -5.31
N ALA A 579 20.68 -7.47 -6.03
CA ALA A 579 20.74 -7.53 -7.49
C ALA A 579 20.69 -8.96 -8.06
N ALA A 580 20.36 -9.97 -7.24
CA ALA A 580 20.31 -11.36 -7.67
C ALA A 580 21.62 -11.81 -8.38
N ASN A 581 22.75 -11.35 -7.86
CA ASN A 581 24.07 -11.68 -8.41
C ASN A 581 24.53 -13.02 -7.84
N PHE A 582 25.07 -13.89 -8.70
CA PHE A 582 25.90 -15.01 -8.25
C PHE A 582 27.09 -14.44 -7.47
N HIS A 583 27.22 -14.82 -6.20
CA HIS A 583 28.20 -14.24 -5.31
C HIS A 583 29.09 -15.32 -4.70
N ARG A 584 30.24 -15.52 -5.35
CA ARG A 584 31.54 -15.85 -4.74
C ARG A 584 31.61 -17.20 -4.01
N SER A 585 32.67 -17.96 -4.27
CA SER A 585 33.07 -19.04 -3.36
C SER A 585 33.77 -18.44 -2.15
N TYR A 586 33.27 -18.77 -0.94
CA TYR A 586 33.86 -18.37 0.34
C TYR A 586 34.59 -19.54 0.97
N SER A 587 35.72 -19.28 1.63
CA SER A 587 36.29 -20.25 2.58
C SER A 587 35.32 -20.42 3.75
N LEU A 588 35.02 -21.67 4.12
CA LEU A 588 34.10 -21.97 5.22
C LEU A 588 34.60 -21.40 6.55
N ASN A 589 35.92 -21.37 6.80
CA ASN A 589 36.48 -20.77 8.00
C ASN A 589 36.21 -19.25 8.04
N ALA A 590 36.46 -18.55 6.93
CA ALA A 590 36.19 -17.10 6.84
C ALA A 590 34.70 -16.80 6.97
N TYR A 591 33.85 -17.58 6.28
CA TYR A 591 32.40 -17.45 6.35
C TYR A 591 31.86 -17.70 7.76
N THR A 592 32.45 -18.69 8.46
CA THR A 592 32.06 -19.05 9.83
C THR A 592 32.53 -18.05 10.87
N ALA A 593 33.68 -17.41 10.65
CA ALA A 593 34.18 -16.33 11.50
C ALA A 593 33.33 -15.05 11.35
N GLY A 594 32.84 -14.77 10.14
CA GLY A 594 32.02 -13.58 9.86
C GLY A 594 30.52 -13.81 10.02
N ILE A 595 29.89 -14.49 9.06
CA ILE A 595 28.43 -14.53 8.91
C ILE A 595 27.79 -15.54 9.86
N TRP A 596 28.34 -16.77 9.97
CA TRP A 596 27.75 -17.76 10.88
C TRP A 596 28.12 -17.55 12.36
N SER A 597 29.10 -16.69 12.68
CA SER A 597 29.51 -16.42 14.07
C SER A 597 28.46 -15.66 14.89
N SER A 598 27.68 -14.79 14.23
CA SER A 598 26.77 -13.85 14.87
C SER A 598 25.33 -14.35 15.03
N SER A 599 24.91 -15.40 14.31
CA SER A 599 23.48 -15.70 14.15
C SER A 599 23.04 -17.17 14.28
N ALA A 600 23.95 -18.16 14.29
CA ALA A 600 23.53 -19.57 14.10
C ALA A 600 24.25 -20.66 14.92
N ARG A 601 25.35 -20.37 15.64
CA ARG A 601 26.25 -21.40 16.18
C ARG A 601 25.62 -22.48 17.09
N GLY A 602 24.51 -22.22 17.78
CA GLY A 602 23.96 -23.19 18.73
C GLY A 602 22.93 -24.18 18.17
N LEU A 603 22.17 -23.80 17.14
CA LEU A 603 20.85 -24.42 16.93
C LEU A 603 20.84 -25.56 15.91
N TRP A 604 21.80 -25.55 14.99
CA TRP A 604 21.88 -26.47 13.83
C TRP A 604 23.29 -27.00 13.59
N ALA A 605 24.18 -26.81 14.56
CA ALA A 605 25.57 -27.24 14.48
C ALA A 605 25.72 -28.72 14.09
N PRO A 606 24.90 -29.67 14.59
CA PRO A 606 25.06 -31.08 14.21
C PRO A 606 24.83 -31.33 12.71
N ARG A 607 23.71 -30.88 12.14
CA ARG A 607 23.43 -31.03 10.69
C ARG A 607 24.42 -30.29 9.82
N LEU A 608 24.76 -29.07 10.20
CA LEU A 608 25.73 -28.26 9.46
C LEU A 608 27.10 -28.91 9.45
N HIS A 609 27.54 -29.41 10.60
CA HIS A 609 28.81 -30.14 10.70
C HIS A 609 28.79 -31.38 9.83
N GLN A 610 27.68 -32.13 9.81
CA GLN A 610 27.54 -33.29 8.91
C GLN A 610 27.62 -32.87 7.44
N TYR A 611 27.07 -31.73 7.04
CA TYR A 611 27.21 -31.21 5.66
C TYR A 611 28.63 -30.90 5.29
N VAL A 612 29.37 -30.24 6.19
CA VAL A 612 30.77 -29.95 5.97
C VAL A 612 31.60 -31.23 5.92
N LEU A 613 31.34 -32.20 6.82
CA LEU A 613 32.02 -33.50 6.81
C LEU A 613 31.75 -34.27 5.51
N ASP A 614 30.50 -34.31 5.05
CA ASP A 614 30.13 -34.97 3.80
C ASP A 614 30.88 -34.34 2.60
N MET A 615 30.90 -33.01 2.54
CA MET A 615 31.65 -32.24 1.53
C MET A 615 33.15 -32.50 1.62
N GLU A 616 33.74 -32.47 2.81
CA GLU A 616 35.17 -32.72 3.02
C GLU A 616 35.59 -34.16 2.70
N THR A 617 34.66 -35.11 2.84
CA THR A 617 34.86 -36.53 2.53
C THR A 617 34.71 -36.80 1.03
N ASN A 618 33.75 -36.16 0.37
CA ASN A 618 33.40 -36.39 -1.04
C ASN A 618 33.54 -35.12 -1.87
N ARG A 619 34.73 -34.52 -1.89
CA ARG A 619 34.97 -33.17 -2.43
C ARG A 619 34.71 -33.01 -3.92
N ASP A 620 34.92 -34.08 -4.67
CA ASP A 620 34.70 -34.11 -6.12
C ASP A 620 33.22 -34.34 -6.48
N GLU A 621 32.38 -34.60 -5.47
CA GLU A 621 30.97 -34.90 -5.65
C GLU A 621 30.05 -33.96 -4.87
N ILE A 622 30.47 -33.35 -3.77
CA ILE A 622 29.58 -32.60 -2.89
C ILE A 622 29.98 -31.13 -2.82
N VAL A 623 29.00 -30.27 -3.03
CA VAL A 623 29.11 -28.81 -2.93
C VAL A 623 28.11 -28.31 -1.91
N LEU A 624 28.54 -27.35 -1.08
CA LEU A 624 27.65 -26.59 -0.23
C LEU A 624 27.25 -25.28 -0.90
N VAL A 625 25.96 -25.01 -0.90
CA VAL A 625 25.37 -23.83 -1.54
C VAL A 625 24.45 -23.12 -0.57
N GLU A 626 24.61 -21.83 -0.36
CA GLU A 626 23.72 -21.01 0.46
C GLU A 626 23.00 -19.97 -0.40
N GLY A 627 21.68 -19.87 -0.28
CA GLY A 627 20.90 -18.76 -0.84
C GLY A 627 20.49 -17.76 0.22
N LEU A 628 20.70 -16.48 -0.04
CA LEU A 628 20.24 -15.37 0.76
C LEU A 628 18.95 -14.82 0.15
N PHE A 629 17.86 -14.89 0.91
CA PHE A 629 16.54 -14.44 0.46
C PHE A 629 16.01 -13.38 1.40
N ARG A 630 15.55 -12.24 0.87
CA ARG A 630 14.86 -11.28 1.72
C ARG A 630 13.51 -11.85 2.13
N PHE A 631 13.24 -11.87 3.43
CA PHE A 631 11.95 -12.28 3.96
C PHE A 631 11.03 -11.08 4.19
N ASN A 632 11.58 -10.00 4.76
CA ASN A 632 10.92 -8.70 4.91
C ASN A 632 11.97 -7.57 4.90
N ALA A 633 11.58 -6.34 5.24
CA ALA A 633 12.50 -5.19 5.24
C ALA A 633 13.71 -5.36 6.17
N GLU A 634 13.58 -6.15 7.23
CA GLU A 634 14.56 -6.28 8.32
C GLU A 634 15.24 -7.65 8.37
N LYS A 635 14.63 -8.68 7.76
CA LYS A 635 15.04 -10.08 7.90
C LYS A 635 15.45 -10.68 6.56
N ILE A 636 16.61 -11.33 6.59
CA ILE A 636 17.13 -12.20 5.54
C ILE A 636 17.01 -13.64 6.02
N MET A 637 16.66 -14.52 5.09
CA MET A 637 16.60 -15.96 5.28
C MET A 637 17.74 -16.62 4.52
N PHE A 638 18.31 -17.66 5.12
CA PHE A 638 19.45 -18.39 4.59
C PHE A 638 18.98 -19.80 4.24
N THR A 639 19.14 -20.23 3.00
CA THR A 639 18.83 -21.61 2.60
C THR A 639 20.12 -22.32 2.27
N LEU A 640 20.54 -23.25 3.13
CA LEU A 640 21.79 -24.01 2.94
C LEU A 640 21.52 -25.41 2.40
N LEU A 641 22.00 -25.66 1.19
CA LEU A 641 21.83 -26.90 0.46
C LEU A 641 23.14 -27.68 0.43
N LYS A 642 23.01 -29.00 0.59
CA LYS A 642 24.08 -29.96 0.28
C LYS A 642 23.74 -30.57 -1.07
N MET A 643 24.58 -30.35 -2.07
CA MET A 643 24.26 -30.76 -3.43
C MET A 643 25.31 -31.72 -3.96
N ARG A 644 24.87 -32.75 -4.69
CA ARG A 644 25.75 -33.76 -5.30
C ARG A 644 25.92 -33.47 -6.79
N TYR A 645 27.15 -33.21 -7.20
CA TYR A 645 27.56 -33.11 -8.58
C TYR A 645 27.58 -34.51 -9.22
N ASP A 646 26.95 -34.62 -10.39
CA ASP A 646 27.00 -35.80 -11.24
C ASP A 646 27.83 -35.42 -12.49
N PRO A 647 28.96 -36.11 -12.77
CA PRO A 647 29.77 -35.80 -13.94
C PRO A 647 29.08 -36.19 -15.26
N ASP A 648 28.23 -37.21 -15.24
CA ASP A 648 27.51 -37.71 -16.42
C ASP A 648 26.27 -36.87 -16.74
N ARG A 649 25.74 -36.21 -15.70
CA ARG A 649 24.70 -35.19 -15.81
C ARG A 649 25.20 -33.98 -15.05
N PRO A 650 25.81 -32.96 -15.71
CA PRO A 650 26.37 -31.78 -15.03
C PRO A 650 25.33 -30.90 -14.31
N GLN A 651 24.13 -31.44 -14.08
CA GLN A 651 23.11 -30.95 -13.18
C GLN A 651 23.37 -31.49 -11.78
N VAL A 652 23.42 -30.58 -10.83
CA VAL A 652 23.66 -30.91 -9.43
C VAL A 652 22.35 -31.43 -8.82
N CYS A 653 22.37 -32.65 -8.29
CA CYS A 653 21.23 -33.31 -7.64
C CYS A 653 21.17 -32.95 -6.15
N LEU A 654 19.98 -32.63 -5.65
CA LEU A 654 19.82 -31.84 -4.43
C LEU A 654 19.57 -32.69 -3.16
N ARG A 655 20.20 -32.32 -2.02
CA ARG A 655 19.80 -32.72 -0.66
C ARG A 655 19.58 -31.46 0.20
N VAL A 656 18.34 -31.21 0.64
CA VAL A 656 17.96 -29.95 1.32
C VAL A 656 18.07 -30.07 2.84
N ALA A 657 18.62 -29.03 3.47
CA ALA A 657 18.00 -28.46 4.66
C ALA A 657 17.66 -26.98 4.38
N THR A 658 16.50 -26.52 4.84
CA THR A 658 16.05 -25.14 4.63
C THR A 658 15.92 -24.46 5.98
N TYR A 659 16.62 -23.33 6.16
CA TYR A 659 16.83 -22.67 7.46
C TYR A 659 16.16 -21.30 7.59
#